data_AF-A0A662GEZ2-F1
#
_entry.id   AF-A0A662GEZ2-F1
#
_cell.length_a   1.000
_cell.length_b   1.000
_cell.length_c   1.000
_cell.angle_alpha   90.00
_cell.angle_beta   90.00
_cell.angle_gamma   90.00
#
_symmetry.space_group_name_H-M   'P 1'
#
loop_
_entity.id
_entity.type
_entity.pdbx_description
1 polymer ?
#
loop_
_entity_poly.entity_id
_entity_poly.type
_entity_poly.pdbx_seq_one_letter_code
_entity_poly.pdbx_strand_id
1 'polypeptide(L)'
;MRFFIAVILILALFSISSWSLSGQQSKILKSSGIIICSSVSGCGKYKPMLIHKIYPGQKIYIYNDVEVLGRRVDGKYEIWLTWRIFIYNPLGYLDYTSSISTNRRKYDVKIIKYAGWFTWTASKSKIEGKYTIILEVINNLSNEKLTYMSYFYLSDSLTKIFRVNINYSLTFENMGNRPSTITKLYVSIIRDWKPFQKVVLGPIFNINPNSVESDEYGNKYAVYRDILLNPGEGKTISIQYILKINISYFKHRYISLNSLKNLPESFRRFLAPEKYIESNSSEIILKAFQIKDGLDDVYLICKGIANFTSTYIKYVKVPENKGALWTYRNKIGDCTQFSRLYVALARAIGIPAYTVSGYSLSNVDFDRIFESNIGHTWVAIYLPNYGWIPLEPQSSGDRFGLTPYPYIVFVHGGGSETSIDDVKISVGRFYYYYVGPKPRVKESLKYMISRISGFKENVTINANIPDKIYAGEWLNIYGNINPPIDNGIVYVVVNKSNNIVFNNFFNVSNGIFSGEISIPPKKYLLGTLSITIIWPGDEKYNEKYFRKNIDVVERDSSISISLSKNEATIGDRVIVYGRLSPPLNNESIIIILRSPRGKEYRYTVKTFDGNYSFIFDTGRRRAGKWLIIVMWSGGERDYVYKSCRNQITLKLKENILIENLLFLAITIMVAAIVISILIILLYRRRRERYEEIYLSPIS
;
A
#
# COMPACT_ATOMS: atom_id res chain seq x y z
N MET A 1 -7.05 -36.79 -22.87
CA MET A 1 -8.50 -36.48 -22.93
C MET A 1 -8.65 -34.96 -22.72
N ARG A 2 -8.22 -34.09 -23.64
CA ARG A 2 -8.86 -33.61 -24.90
C ARG A 2 -10.29 -33.04 -24.70
N PHE A 3 -10.43 -31.73 -25.04
CA PHE A 3 -11.61 -30.85 -25.19
C PHE A 3 -12.24 -30.30 -23.89
N PHE A 4 -12.43 -28.98 -23.63
CA PHE A 4 -12.70 -27.74 -24.42
C PHE A 4 -11.95 -26.54 -23.76
N ILE A 5 -11.08 -25.74 -24.41
CA ILE A 5 -11.24 -24.65 -25.41
C ILE A 5 -12.02 -23.40 -24.95
N ALA A 6 -11.23 -22.35 -24.67
CA ALA A 6 -11.33 -20.95 -25.08
C ALA A 6 -12.68 -20.33 -25.50
N VAL A 7 -13.08 -19.27 -24.78
CA VAL A 7 -13.53 -17.99 -25.36
C VAL A 7 -13.03 -16.84 -24.46
N ILE A 8 -11.79 -16.41 -24.70
CA ILE A 8 -11.26 -15.10 -24.34
C ILE A 8 -11.05 -14.40 -25.68
N LEU A 9 -12.01 -13.57 -26.11
CA LEU A 9 -11.89 -12.45 -27.06
C LEU A 9 -13.29 -12.10 -27.58
N ILE A 10 -13.60 -10.79 -27.59
CA ILE A 10 -14.79 -10.13 -28.15
C ILE A 10 -16.04 -10.14 -27.25
N LEU A 11 -16.13 -9.13 -26.37
CA LEU A 11 -17.38 -8.46 -25.99
C LEU A 11 -17.04 -7.07 -25.42
N ALA A 12 -16.44 -6.24 -26.27
CA ALA A 12 -16.29 -4.81 -26.05
C ALA A 12 -16.64 -4.10 -27.35
N LEU A 13 -17.92 -4.10 -27.71
CA LEU A 13 -18.57 -3.16 -28.63
C LEU A 13 -20.09 -3.33 -28.50
N PHE A 14 -20.78 -2.19 -28.41
CA PHE A 14 -22.23 -1.99 -28.24
C PHE A 14 -22.81 -2.11 -26.83
N SER A 15 -22.48 -1.15 -25.96
CA SER A 15 -23.55 -0.50 -25.19
C SER A 15 -24.06 0.69 -26.02
N ILE A 16 -25.21 0.49 -26.67
CA ILE A 16 -25.95 1.59 -27.29
C ILE A 16 -26.36 2.54 -26.17
N SER A 17 -25.84 3.76 -26.30
CA SER A 17 -26.10 4.89 -25.44
C SER A 17 -27.57 5.28 -25.49
N SER A 18 -28.31 5.11 -24.40
CA SER A 18 -29.46 5.96 -24.12
C SER A 18 -28.90 7.31 -23.65
N TRP A 19 -28.85 8.27 -24.56
CA TRP A 19 -28.56 9.67 -24.26
C TRP A 19 -29.61 10.21 -23.30
N SER A 20 -29.20 10.59 -22.09
CA SER A 20 -29.84 11.67 -21.35
C SER A 20 -28.83 12.80 -21.20
N LEU A 21 -29.04 13.88 -21.95
CA LEU A 21 -28.35 15.15 -21.77
C LEU A 21 -28.76 15.76 -20.42
N SER A 22 -27.86 15.74 -19.43
CA SER A 22 -27.37 16.95 -18.73
C SER A 22 -26.56 16.55 -17.49
N GLY A 23 -25.34 17.08 -17.37
CA GLY A 23 -24.47 16.90 -16.21
C GLY A 23 -23.26 16.01 -16.50
N GLN A 24 -22.10 16.63 -16.73
CA GLN A 24 -20.82 15.92 -16.86
C GLN A 24 -20.61 15.03 -15.61
N GLN A 25 -20.66 13.70 -15.77
CA GLN A 25 -20.47 12.77 -14.66
C GLN A 25 -19.06 12.94 -14.07
N SER A 26 -18.96 12.83 -12.73
CA SER A 26 -17.67 12.85 -12.06
C SER A 26 -16.85 11.62 -12.44
N LYS A 27 -15.55 11.79 -12.69
CA LYS A 27 -14.67 10.70 -13.13
C LYS A 27 -13.26 10.87 -12.56
N ILE A 28 -12.63 9.78 -12.14
CA ILE A 28 -11.21 9.76 -11.77
C ILE A 28 -10.39 9.80 -13.06
N LEU A 29 -9.59 10.86 -13.23
CA LEU A 29 -8.76 11.07 -14.40
C LEU A 29 -7.39 10.40 -14.25
N LYS A 30 -6.81 10.47 -13.04
CA LYS A 30 -5.54 9.84 -12.68
C LYS A 30 -5.55 9.39 -11.23
N SER A 31 -4.75 8.38 -10.93
CA SER A 31 -4.44 7.96 -9.58
C SER A 31 -2.99 7.51 -9.47
N SER A 32 -2.34 7.82 -8.36
CA SER A 32 -0.96 7.43 -8.09
C SER A 32 -0.78 5.93 -7.76
N GLY A 33 -1.88 5.18 -7.58
CA GLY A 33 -1.83 3.84 -6.98
C GLY A 33 -1.36 3.89 -5.51
N ILE A 34 -0.76 2.80 -5.02
CA ILE A 34 -0.24 2.74 -3.64
C ILE A 34 1.20 3.25 -3.61
N ILE A 35 1.46 4.27 -2.79
CA ILE A 35 2.81 4.73 -2.45
C ILE A 35 3.04 4.49 -0.95
N ILE A 36 4.08 3.72 -0.60
CA ILE A 36 4.48 3.52 0.80
C ILE A 36 5.49 4.61 1.17
N CYS A 37 5.22 5.34 2.25
CA CYS A 37 5.96 6.55 2.64
C CYS A 37 6.46 6.46 4.09
N SER A 38 7.60 7.09 4.37
CA SER A 38 8.10 7.30 5.73
C SER A 38 7.45 8.51 6.41
N SER A 39 6.91 9.45 5.62
CA SER A 39 6.16 10.60 6.11
C SER A 39 5.17 11.13 5.07
N VAL A 40 4.06 11.71 5.55
CA VAL A 40 3.06 12.42 4.74
C VAL A 40 2.63 13.67 5.49
N SER A 41 2.58 14.82 4.82
CA SER A 41 2.10 16.09 5.37
C SER A 41 0.97 16.73 4.54
N GLY A 42 0.62 16.16 3.38
CA GLY A 42 -0.52 16.60 2.60
C GLY A 42 -0.55 16.06 1.17
N CYS A 43 -1.48 16.56 0.36
CA CYS A 43 -1.57 16.23 -1.07
C CYS A 43 -0.29 16.66 -1.80
N GLY A 44 0.37 15.73 -2.49
CA GLY A 44 1.68 15.92 -3.12
C GLY A 44 2.87 16.13 -2.17
N LYS A 45 2.68 16.00 -0.85
CA LYS A 45 3.71 16.23 0.16
C LYS A 45 3.95 14.98 1.00
N TYR A 46 4.86 14.14 0.54
CA TYR A 46 5.22 12.87 1.18
C TYR A 46 6.69 12.50 0.89
N LYS A 47 7.26 11.62 1.71
CA LYS A 47 8.58 11.03 1.48
C LYS A 47 8.43 9.52 1.23
N PRO A 48 8.56 9.05 -0.02
CA PRO A 48 8.36 7.64 -0.34
C PRO A 48 9.50 6.77 0.22
N MET A 49 9.19 5.53 0.56
CA MET A 49 10.18 4.53 0.97
C MET A 49 10.75 3.83 -0.26
N LEU A 50 12.09 3.79 -0.34
CA LEU A 50 12.80 3.09 -1.42
C LEU A 50 12.78 1.57 -1.24
N ILE A 51 12.78 1.12 0.01
CA ILE A 51 12.81 -0.28 0.40
C ILE A 51 11.56 -0.52 1.24
N HIS A 52 10.68 -1.39 0.76
CA HIS A 52 9.47 -1.77 1.50
C HIS A 52 9.77 -2.87 2.52
N LYS A 53 10.88 -2.74 3.24
CA LYS A 53 11.28 -3.59 4.38
C LYS A 53 11.16 -2.74 5.63
N ILE A 54 10.33 -3.20 6.55
CA ILE A 54 9.93 -2.50 7.77
C ILE A 54 10.44 -3.29 8.96
N TYR A 55 10.88 -2.58 9.99
CA TYR A 55 11.35 -3.13 11.25
C TYR A 55 10.45 -2.68 12.41
N PRO A 56 10.32 -3.47 13.49
CA PRO A 56 9.56 -3.08 14.67
C PRO A 56 9.90 -1.66 15.16
N GLY A 57 8.87 -0.90 15.53
CA GLY A 57 8.99 0.51 15.94
C GLY A 57 8.88 1.51 14.79
N GLN A 58 9.03 1.09 13.53
CA GLN A 58 8.83 1.98 12.39
C GLN A 58 7.34 2.22 12.12
N LYS A 59 7.03 3.48 11.79
CA LYS A 59 5.72 3.91 11.31
C LYS A 59 5.80 4.18 9.81
N ILE A 60 4.87 3.62 9.05
CA ILE A 60 4.73 3.85 7.61
C ILE A 60 3.38 4.46 7.29
N TYR A 61 3.32 5.09 6.12
CA TYR A 61 2.13 5.68 5.56
C TYR A 61 1.82 5.04 4.22
N ILE A 62 0.56 4.63 4.01
CA ILE A 62 0.08 4.13 2.72
C ILE A 62 -0.68 5.28 2.08
N TYR A 63 -0.11 5.85 1.02
CA TYR A 63 -0.55 7.10 0.39
C TYR A 63 -1.11 6.84 -1.02
N ASN A 64 -2.15 7.61 -1.37
CA ASN A 64 -2.70 7.67 -2.72
C ASN A 64 -3.21 9.09 -3.01
N ASP A 65 -2.84 9.64 -4.17
CA ASP A 65 -3.42 10.86 -4.71
C ASP A 65 -4.14 10.62 -6.04
N VAL A 66 -5.12 11.49 -6.32
CA VAL A 66 -5.98 11.41 -7.50
C VAL A 66 -6.23 12.79 -8.11
N GLU A 67 -6.36 12.82 -9.44
CA GLU A 67 -6.95 13.93 -10.19
C GLU A 67 -8.37 13.53 -10.58
N VAL A 68 -9.39 14.29 -10.17
CA VAL A 68 -10.80 13.95 -10.37
C VAL A 68 -11.52 15.09 -11.08
N LEU A 69 -12.28 14.73 -12.11
CA LEU A 69 -13.25 15.61 -12.75
C LEU A 69 -14.48 15.71 -11.83
N GLY A 70 -14.76 16.91 -11.31
CA GLY A 70 -15.93 17.13 -10.46
C GLY A 70 -17.23 17.18 -11.25
N ARG A 71 -18.34 16.77 -10.62
CA ARG A 71 -19.69 16.91 -11.18
C ARG A 71 -20.18 18.33 -10.95
N ARG A 72 -20.62 19.02 -12.00
CA ARG A 72 -21.11 20.41 -11.87
C ARG A 72 -22.48 20.44 -11.16
N VAL A 73 -22.59 21.18 -10.07
CA VAL A 73 -23.81 21.38 -9.27
C VAL A 73 -23.81 22.83 -8.73
N ASP A 74 -24.86 23.59 -9.00
CA ASP A 74 -25.03 24.99 -8.54
C ASP A 74 -23.83 25.91 -8.86
N GLY A 75 -23.29 25.81 -10.08
CA GLY A 75 -22.13 26.62 -10.49
C GLY A 75 -20.77 26.17 -9.92
N LYS A 76 -20.73 25.25 -8.96
CA LYS A 76 -19.51 24.63 -8.42
C LYS A 76 -19.32 23.20 -8.92
N TYR A 77 -18.17 22.61 -8.60
CA TYR A 77 -17.83 21.23 -8.93
C TYR A 77 -17.75 20.37 -7.66
N GLU A 78 -18.58 19.34 -7.60
CA GLU A 78 -18.70 18.44 -6.46
C GLU A 78 -17.87 17.16 -6.66
N ILE A 79 -17.26 16.67 -5.58
CA ILE A 79 -16.65 15.33 -5.49
C ILE A 79 -17.12 14.60 -4.24
N TRP A 80 -17.09 13.26 -4.28
CA TRP A 80 -17.23 12.41 -3.10
C TRP A 80 -16.41 11.14 -3.27
N LEU A 81 -15.24 11.09 -2.64
CA LEU A 81 -14.29 9.99 -2.77
C LEU A 81 -14.18 9.22 -1.45
N THR A 82 -13.99 7.91 -1.54
CA THR A 82 -13.73 7.03 -0.39
C THR A 82 -12.53 6.14 -0.68
N TRP A 83 -11.57 6.11 0.23
CA TRP A 83 -10.47 5.14 0.23
C TRP A 83 -10.77 4.07 1.26
N ARG A 84 -10.55 2.80 0.91
CA ARG A 84 -10.60 1.65 1.85
C ARG A 84 -9.30 0.88 1.73
N ILE A 85 -8.67 0.60 2.87
CA ILE A 85 -7.44 -0.17 2.93
C ILE A 85 -7.67 -1.49 3.64
N PHE A 86 -6.99 -2.53 3.16
CA PHE A 86 -6.90 -3.84 3.77
C PHE A 86 -5.43 -4.26 3.77
N ILE A 87 -4.92 -4.65 4.94
CA ILE A 87 -3.56 -5.16 5.08
C ILE A 87 -3.65 -6.59 5.64
N TYR A 88 -3.24 -7.56 4.84
CA TYR A 88 -3.17 -8.96 5.22
C TYR A 88 -1.76 -9.31 5.67
N ASN A 89 -1.65 -10.03 6.78
CA ASN A 89 -0.38 -10.52 7.29
C ASN A 89 0.13 -11.73 6.46
N PRO A 90 1.34 -12.26 6.76
CA PRO A 90 1.93 -13.38 6.02
C PRO A 90 1.13 -14.69 6.06
N LEU A 91 0.20 -14.83 7.01
CA LEU A 91 -0.72 -15.98 7.08
C LEU A 91 -1.97 -15.79 6.20
N GLY A 92 -2.15 -14.62 5.58
CA GLY A 92 -3.36 -14.25 4.85
C GLY A 92 -4.51 -13.80 5.75
N TYR A 93 -4.25 -13.52 7.02
CA TYR A 93 -5.23 -12.96 7.96
C TYR A 93 -5.31 -11.44 7.80
N LEU A 94 -6.53 -10.87 7.81
CA LEU A 94 -6.75 -9.43 7.71
C LEU A 94 -6.35 -8.74 9.03
N ASP A 95 -5.15 -8.20 9.06
CA ASP A 95 -4.50 -7.64 10.25
C ASP A 95 -4.82 -6.16 10.48
N TYR A 96 -5.17 -5.43 9.41
CA TYR A 96 -5.61 -4.05 9.51
C TYR A 96 -6.56 -3.69 8.38
N THR A 97 -7.63 -2.97 8.71
CA THR A 97 -8.50 -2.33 7.73
C THR A 97 -8.97 -0.98 8.23
N SER A 98 -9.16 -0.03 7.32
CA SER A 98 -9.64 1.31 7.62
C SER A 98 -10.25 1.95 6.37
N SER A 99 -11.01 3.03 6.56
CA SER A 99 -11.54 3.81 5.46
C SER A 99 -11.54 5.30 5.78
N ILE A 100 -11.31 6.13 4.77
CA ILE A 100 -11.42 7.59 4.84
C ILE A 100 -12.26 8.09 3.67
N SER A 101 -13.04 9.14 3.87
CA SER A 101 -13.86 9.75 2.83
C SER A 101 -13.68 11.27 2.82
N THR A 102 -13.77 11.88 1.64
CA THR A 102 -13.89 13.34 1.54
C THR A 102 -15.23 13.84 2.06
N ASN A 103 -16.24 12.95 2.14
CA ASN A 103 -17.66 13.29 2.06
C ASN A 103 -17.95 14.12 0.79
N ARG A 104 -19.18 14.62 0.64
CA ARG A 104 -19.49 15.56 -0.44
C ARG A 104 -18.77 16.90 -0.19
N ARG A 105 -17.97 17.34 -1.16
CA ARG A 105 -17.29 18.65 -1.12
C ARG A 105 -17.42 19.36 -2.46
N LYS A 106 -17.63 20.67 -2.42
CA LYS A 106 -17.75 21.55 -3.59
C LYS A 106 -16.49 22.40 -3.75
N TYR A 107 -16.07 22.62 -5.00
CA TYR A 107 -14.88 23.37 -5.39
C TYR A 107 -15.21 24.33 -6.54
N ASP A 108 -14.43 25.41 -6.68
CA ASP A 108 -14.59 26.38 -7.76
C ASP A 108 -13.86 25.95 -9.06
N VAL A 109 -13.03 24.91 -8.98
CA VAL A 109 -12.25 24.37 -10.10
C VAL A 109 -12.80 23.02 -10.58
N LYS A 110 -12.75 22.80 -11.90
CA LYS A 110 -13.31 21.61 -12.57
C LYS A 110 -12.53 20.32 -12.30
N ILE A 111 -11.20 20.41 -12.20
CA ILE A 111 -10.31 19.29 -11.92
C ILE A 111 -9.74 19.49 -10.52
N ILE A 112 -10.01 18.53 -9.63
CA ILE A 112 -9.62 18.59 -8.22
C ILE A 112 -8.51 17.58 -7.98
N LYS A 113 -7.44 18.01 -7.32
CA LYS A 113 -6.42 17.11 -6.75
C LYS A 113 -6.76 16.81 -5.31
N TYR A 114 -6.75 15.53 -4.94
CA TYR A 114 -6.98 15.11 -3.56
C TYR A 114 -6.10 13.91 -3.22
N ALA A 115 -5.83 13.71 -1.93
CA ALA A 115 -5.08 12.56 -1.45
C ALA A 115 -5.73 11.94 -0.21
N GLY A 116 -5.60 10.62 -0.11
CA GLY A 116 -5.94 9.83 1.06
C GLY A 116 -4.70 9.07 1.54
N TRP A 117 -4.54 8.95 2.86
CA TRP A 117 -3.48 8.11 3.42
C TRP A 117 -3.89 7.42 4.72
N PHE A 118 -3.25 6.28 4.96
CA PHE A 118 -3.41 5.48 6.16
C PHE A 118 -2.07 5.34 6.86
N THR A 119 -2.10 5.06 8.16
CA THR A 119 -0.89 4.85 8.95
C THR A 119 -0.87 3.45 9.52
N TRP A 120 0.29 2.81 9.46
CA TRP A 120 0.51 1.48 10.04
C TRP A 120 1.85 1.45 10.76
N THR A 121 1.89 0.82 11.94
CA THR A 121 3.08 0.75 12.79
C THR A 121 3.50 -0.70 12.99
N ALA A 122 4.78 -0.99 12.76
CA ALA A 122 5.37 -2.29 13.03
C ALA A 122 5.59 -2.49 14.54
N SER A 123 5.31 -3.68 15.05
CA SER A 123 5.61 -4.10 16.42
C SER A 123 6.27 -5.48 16.43
N LYS A 124 7.05 -5.79 17.48
CA LYS A 124 7.72 -7.09 17.64
C LYS A 124 6.75 -8.27 17.74
N SER A 125 5.50 -8.00 18.12
CA SER A 125 4.43 -9.01 18.23
C SER A 125 3.75 -9.34 16.90
N LYS A 126 3.97 -8.54 15.85
CA LYS A 126 3.44 -8.85 14.52
C LYS A 126 4.27 -9.92 13.85
N ILE A 127 3.62 -10.76 13.05
CA ILE A 127 4.26 -11.88 12.37
C ILE A 127 5.19 -11.32 11.30
N GLU A 128 6.46 -11.69 11.30
CA GLU A 128 7.39 -11.31 10.24
C GLU A 128 7.04 -11.98 8.90
N GLY A 129 7.41 -11.35 7.79
CA GLY A 129 7.17 -11.83 6.43
C GLY A 129 6.45 -10.82 5.54
N LYS A 130 5.89 -11.31 4.43
CA LYS A 130 5.22 -10.52 3.39
C LYS A 130 3.81 -10.08 3.82
N TYR A 131 3.59 -8.78 3.94
CA TYR A 131 2.28 -8.17 4.11
C TYR A 131 1.70 -7.73 2.77
N THR A 132 0.42 -7.98 2.56
CA THR A 132 -0.31 -7.59 1.34
C THR A 132 -1.22 -6.41 1.62
N ILE A 133 -1.07 -5.33 0.86
CA ILE A 133 -1.93 -4.14 0.90
C ILE A 133 -2.90 -4.22 -0.28
N ILE A 134 -4.19 -4.08 -0.01
CA ILE A 134 -5.22 -3.77 -1.00
C ILE A 134 -5.78 -2.40 -0.68
N LEU A 135 -5.79 -1.51 -1.67
CA LEU A 135 -6.37 -0.18 -1.59
C LEU A 135 -7.49 -0.06 -2.62
N GLU A 136 -8.68 0.30 -2.17
CA GLU A 136 -9.82 0.64 -3.03
C GLU A 136 -10.05 2.16 -2.99
N VAL A 137 -10.20 2.76 -4.17
CA VAL A 137 -10.57 4.18 -4.34
C VAL A 137 -11.91 4.23 -5.07
N ILE A 138 -12.92 4.77 -4.41
CA ILE A 138 -14.31 4.77 -4.87
C ILE A 138 -14.77 6.20 -5.09
N ASN A 139 -15.25 6.51 -6.28
CA ASN A 139 -16.01 7.72 -6.56
C ASN A 139 -17.50 7.46 -6.32
N ASN A 140 -18.00 7.91 -5.17
CA ASN A 140 -19.38 7.63 -4.75
C ASN A 140 -20.42 8.39 -5.58
N LEU A 141 -20.03 9.38 -6.41
CA LEU A 141 -20.96 10.08 -7.30
C LEU A 141 -21.21 9.32 -8.61
N SER A 142 -20.25 8.51 -9.06
CA SER A 142 -20.32 7.75 -10.33
C SER A 142 -20.30 6.23 -10.14
N ASN A 143 -20.09 5.75 -8.91
CA ASN A 143 -19.83 4.34 -8.57
C ASN A 143 -18.57 3.76 -9.24
N GLU A 144 -17.68 4.60 -9.78
CA GLU A 144 -16.38 4.17 -10.28
C GLU A 144 -15.50 3.67 -9.12
N LYS A 145 -14.86 2.51 -9.30
CA LYS A 145 -13.97 1.89 -8.30
C LYS A 145 -12.65 1.49 -8.94
N LEU A 146 -11.56 1.94 -8.35
CA LEU A 146 -10.19 1.52 -8.68
C LEU A 146 -9.65 0.67 -7.53
N THR A 147 -8.97 -0.43 -7.85
CA THR A 147 -8.34 -1.31 -6.85
C THR A 147 -6.86 -1.47 -7.15
N TYR A 148 -6.04 -1.24 -6.14
CA TYR A 148 -4.59 -1.36 -6.20
C TYR A 148 -4.11 -2.40 -5.20
N MET A 149 -3.03 -3.07 -5.54
CA MET A 149 -2.36 -4.04 -4.68
C MET A 149 -0.88 -3.69 -4.57
N SER A 150 -0.33 -3.80 -3.36
CA SER A 150 1.09 -3.60 -3.09
C SER A 150 1.51 -4.45 -1.89
N TYR A 151 2.80 -4.44 -1.55
CA TYR A 151 3.35 -5.27 -0.48
C TYR A 151 4.47 -4.56 0.26
N PHE A 152 4.70 -4.99 1.50
CA PHE A 152 5.92 -4.71 2.25
C PHE A 152 6.30 -5.95 3.06
N TYR A 153 7.54 -6.00 3.54
CA TYR A 153 8.06 -7.08 4.36
C TYR A 153 8.32 -6.55 5.76
N LEU A 154 7.78 -7.21 6.79
CA LEU A 154 8.19 -6.99 8.17
C LEU A 154 9.33 -7.96 8.48
N SER A 155 10.43 -7.46 9.04
CA SER A 155 11.59 -8.26 9.44
C SER A 155 11.96 -8.00 10.89
N ASP A 156 12.70 -8.93 11.49
CA ASP A 156 13.12 -8.88 12.89
C ASP A 156 11.96 -8.81 13.88
N SER A 157 10.88 -9.52 13.56
CA SER A 157 9.68 -9.61 14.38
C SER A 157 9.36 -11.07 14.71
N LEU A 158 8.17 -11.36 15.23
CA LEU A 158 7.76 -12.70 15.61
C LEU A 158 7.69 -13.63 14.40
N THR A 159 8.53 -14.67 14.38
CA THR A 159 8.47 -15.75 13.39
C THR A 159 7.14 -16.50 13.49
N LYS A 160 6.59 -16.96 12.36
CA LYS A 160 5.40 -17.84 12.33
C LYS A 160 5.54 -19.04 13.26
N ILE A 161 6.76 -19.56 13.36
CA ILE A 161 7.15 -20.63 14.26
C ILE A 161 8.24 -20.11 15.17
N PHE A 162 8.08 -20.23 16.49
CA PHE A 162 9.08 -19.79 17.45
C PHE A 162 9.30 -20.84 18.54
N ARG A 163 10.46 -20.75 19.21
CA ARG A 163 10.82 -21.60 20.34
C ARG A 163 10.47 -20.89 21.64
N VAL A 164 9.96 -21.62 22.62
CA VAL A 164 9.77 -21.13 23.98
C VAL A 164 10.45 -22.08 24.94
N ASN A 165 11.49 -21.59 25.63
CA ASN A 165 12.09 -22.30 26.74
C ASN A 165 11.31 -21.94 27.99
N ILE A 166 10.90 -22.93 28.77
CA ILE A 166 10.04 -22.76 29.94
C ILE A 166 10.69 -23.38 31.17
N ASN A 167 10.60 -22.68 32.29
CA ASN A 167 10.80 -23.20 33.63
C ASN A 167 9.57 -22.87 34.48
N TYR A 168 8.72 -23.86 34.69
CA TYR A 168 7.53 -23.74 35.52
C TYR A 168 7.85 -24.20 36.94
N SER A 169 7.61 -23.37 37.95
CA SER A 169 7.95 -23.65 39.35
C SER A 169 6.76 -23.45 40.28
N LEU A 170 6.60 -24.37 41.24
CA LEU A 170 5.68 -24.30 42.36
C LEU A 170 6.48 -24.37 43.66
N THR A 171 6.43 -23.30 44.45
CA THR A 171 7.05 -23.24 45.77
C THR A 171 5.96 -23.30 46.84
N PHE A 172 6.01 -24.34 47.67
CA PHE A 172 5.12 -24.55 48.80
C PHE A 172 5.85 -24.18 50.09
N GLU A 173 5.29 -23.29 50.88
CA GLU A 173 5.89 -22.79 52.13
C GLU A 173 4.93 -23.00 53.29
N ASN A 174 5.43 -23.59 54.38
CA ASN A 174 4.67 -23.73 55.61
C ASN A 174 4.87 -22.50 56.50
N MET A 175 3.89 -21.61 56.48
CA MET A 175 3.85 -20.40 57.33
C MET A 175 3.22 -20.65 58.71
N GLY A 176 2.83 -21.89 59.01
CA GLY A 176 2.24 -22.29 60.29
C GLY A 176 3.28 -22.68 61.33
N ASN A 177 2.82 -22.98 62.54
CA ASN A 177 3.64 -23.36 63.70
C ASN A 177 3.76 -24.88 63.93
N ARG A 178 3.20 -25.70 63.04
CA ARG A 178 3.28 -27.17 63.08
C ARG A 178 3.52 -27.74 61.68
N PRO A 179 4.02 -28.98 61.54
CA PRO A 179 4.24 -29.59 60.23
C PRO A 179 2.97 -29.61 59.36
N SER A 180 3.17 -29.45 58.05
CA SER A 180 2.14 -29.61 57.03
C SER A 180 2.62 -30.65 56.03
N THR A 181 1.76 -31.62 55.71
CA THR A 181 2.07 -32.66 54.72
C THR A 181 1.18 -32.47 53.52
N ILE A 182 1.77 -32.24 52.35
CA ILE A 182 1.04 -32.33 51.08
C ILE A 182 0.95 -33.82 50.74
N THR A 183 -0.21 -34.42 51.00
CA THR A 183 -0.43 -35.87 50.86
C THR A 183 -0.43 -36.30 49.40
N LYS A 184 -1.01 -35.49 48.52
CA LYS A 184 -0.97 -35.71 47.06
C LYS A 184 -0.93 -34.37 46.34
N LEU A 185 0.02 -34.21 45.42
CA LEU A 185 0.16 -33.06 44.54
C LEU A 185 0.14 -33.54 43.10
N TYR A 186 -0.75 -32.97 42.30
CA TYR A 186 -0.83 -33.15 40.85
C TYR A 186 -0.29 -31.89 40.20
N VAL A 187 0.74 -32.03 39.35
CA VAL A 187 1.27 -30.93 38.54
C VAL A 187 1.10 -31.29 37.07
N SER A 188 0.37 -30.47 36.30
CA SER A 188 0.11 -30.77 34.89
C SER A 188 1.39 -30.79 34.07
N ILE A 189 1.53 -31.78 33.20
CA ILE A 189 2.63 -31.92 32.25
C ILE A 189 2.19 -31.29 30.93
N ILE A 190 3.00 -30.34 30.42
CA ILE A 190 2.76 -29.72 29.11
C ILE A 190 2.86 -30.78 28.03
N ARG A 191 1.90 -30.80 27.11
CA ARG A 191 1.81 -31.79 26.03
C ARG A 191 1.75 -31.16 24.64
N ASP A 192 1.93 -32.00 23.63
CA ASP A 192 1.67 -31.65 22.24
C ASP A 192 0.20 -31.29 22.04
N TRP A 193 -0.03 -30.22 21.27
CA TRP A 193 -1.34 -29.89 20.71
C TRP A 193 -1.16 -29.45 19.26
N LYS A 194 -1.17 -30.42 18.36
CA LYS A 194 -0.90 -30.19 16.93
C LYS A 194 -2.05 -29.39 16.27
N PRO A 195 -1.74 -28.47 15.35
CA PRO A 195 -0.40 -28.06 14.90
C PRO A 195 0.20 -26.90 15.72
N PHE A 196 -0.45 -26.45 16.80
CA PHE A 196 -0.15 -25.21 17.53
C PHE A 196 1.08 -25.30 18.46
N GLN A 197 1.15 -26.34 19.29
CA GLN A 197 2.18 -26.52 20.30
C GLN A 197 2.83 -27.90 20.13
N LYS A 198 4.16 -27.94 20.14
CA LYS A 198 4.93 -29.18 20.16
C LYS A 198 5.99 -29.12 21.27
N VAL A 199 6.04 -30.13 22.10
CA VAL A 199 7.13 -30.34 23.06
C VAL A 199 8.33 -30.89 22.28
N VAL A 200 9.43 -30.14 22.28
CA VAL A 200 10.70 -30.53 21.66
C VAL A 200 11.57 -31.25 22.68
N LEU A 201 11.58 -30.77 23.92
CA LEU A 201 12.30 -31.35 25.05
C LEU A 201 11.49 -31.15 26.32
N GLY A 202 11.56 -32.12 27.23
CA GLY A 202 10.86 -32.14 28.51
C GLY A 202 9.72 -33.16 28.56
N PRO A 203 9.07 -33.34 29.73
CA PRO A 203 9.36 -32.65 30.99
C PRO A 203 10.73 -33.03 31.59
N ILE A 204 11.47 -32.04 32.09
CA ILE A 204 12.67 -32.26 32.92
C ILE A 204 12.34 -31.78 34.33
N PHE A 205 12.35 -32.69 35.29
CA PHE A 205 11.99 -32.40 36.68
C PHE A 205 13.23 -32.11 37.52
N ASN A 206 13.13 -31.15 38.45
CA ASN A 206 14.15 -31.02 39.50
C ASN A 206 14.02 -32.10 40.58
N ILE A 207 12.79 -32.58 40.81
CA ILE A 207 12.44 -33.67 41.72
C ILE A 207 11.55 -34.62 40.92
N ASN A 208 11.95 -35.88 40.79
CA ASN A 208 11.18 -36.88 40.06
C ASN A 208 9.81 -37.11 40.75
N PRO A 209 8.70 -37.18 39.99
CA PRO A 209 7.41 -37.53 40.55
C PRO A 209 7.36 -39.01 40.94
N ASN A 210 6.47 -39.37 41.86
CA ASN A 210 6.22 -40.75 42.24
C ASN A 210 5.49 -41.52 41.12
N SER A 211 4.61 -40.86 40.36
CA SER A 211 3.96 -41.43 39.18
C SER A 211 3.51 -40.35 38.19
N VAL A 212 3.07 -40.77 37.00
CA VAL A 212 2.45 -39.90 36.01
C VAL A 212 1.09 -40.45 35.66
N GLU A 213 0.04 -39.70 35.97
CA GLU A 213 -1.34 -40.13 35.76
C GLU A 213 -2.01 -39.33 34.65
N SER A 214 -3.07 -39.86 34.06
CA SER A 214 -3.87 -39.18 33.04
C SER A 214 -5.30 -38.96 33.51
N ASP A 215 -5.90 -37.86 33.05
CA ASP A 215 -7.30 -37.56 33.31
C ASP A 215 -8.20 -37.88 32.10
N GLU A 216 -9.50 -37.65 32.26
CA GLU A 216 -10.52 -37.92 31.23
C GLU A 216 -10.44 -36.96 30.03
N TYR A 217 -9.71 -35.85 30.14
CA TYR A 217 -9.44 -34.89 29.06
C TYR A 217 -8.12 -35.20 28.32
N GLY A 218 -7.44 -36.28 28.72
CA GLY A 218 -6.13 -36.69 28.20
C GLY A 218 -4.98 -35.77 28.64
N ASN A 219 -5.16 -34.97 29.69
CA ASN A 219 -4.06 -34.29 30.35
C ASN A 219 -3.24 -35.29 31.15
N LYS A 220 -1.95 -35.01 31.30
CA LYS A 220 -1.04 -35.82 32.13
C LYS A 220 -0.60 -35.02 33.35
N TYR A 221 -0.43 -35.67 34.48
CA TYR A 221 -0.05 -35.06 35.74
C TYR A 221 1.13 -35.79 36.36
N ALA A 222 2.18 -35.06 36.71
CA ALA A 222 3.23 -35.51 37.60
C ALA A 222 2.67 -35.55 39.02
N VAL A 223 2.66 -36.73 39.64
CA VAL A 223 2.07 -36.95 40.96
C VAL A 223 3.16 -37.11 42.00
N TYR A 224 3.11 -36.27 43.03
CA TYR A 224 3.98 -36.33 44.20
C TYR A 224 3.17 -36.70 45.43
N ARG A 225 3.74 -37.51 46.32
CA ARG A 225 3.09 -37.97 47.56
C ARG A 225 3.91 -37.57 48.78
N ASP A 226 3.20 -37.32 49.87
CA ASP A 226 3.75 -37.14 51.22
C ASP A 226 4.90 -36.14 51.34
N ILE A 227 4.75 -34.96 50.70
CA ILE A 227 5.73 -33.88 50.83
C ILE A 227 5.55 -33.22 52.19
N LEU A 228 6.43 -33.58 53.14
CA LEU A 228 6.51 -32.95 54.46
C LEU A 228 7.12 -31.54 54.36
N LEU A 229 6.51 -30.57 55.05
CA LEU A 229 6.99 -29.20 55.25
C LEU A 229 6.97 -28.87 56.75
N ASN A 230 8.15 -28.76 57.37
CA ASN A 230 8.29 -28.29 58.74
C ASN A 230 7.98 -26.78 58.85
N PRO A 231 7.68 -26.26 60.06
CA PRO A 231 7.46 -24.82 60.26
C PRO A 231 8.60 -23.98 59.67
N GLY A 232 8.27 -23.01 58.80
CA GLY A 232 9.23 -22.16 58.11
C GLY A 232 9.92 -22.79 56.89
N GLU A 233 9.70 -24.08 56.61
CA GLU A 233 10.27 -24.76 55.44
C GLU A 233 9.55 -24.39 54.15
N GLY A 234 10.30 -24.34 53.05
CA GLY A 234 9.77 -24.22 51.70
C GLY A 234 10.37 -25.29 50.77
N LYS A 235 9.53 -25.92 49.94
CA LYS A 235 9.98 -26.83 48.87
C LYS A 235 9.52 -26.32 47.51
N THR A 236 10.43 -26.39 46.54
CA THR A 236 10.15 -25.99 45.16
C THR A 236 10.21 -27.18 44.23
N ILE A 237 9.13 -27.40 43.49
CA ILE A 237 9.05 -28.34 42.38
C ILE A 237 9.08 -27.52 41.10
N SER A 238 9.97 -27.88 40.18
CA SER A 238 10.08 -27.22 38.88
C SER A 238 10.16 -28.22 37.74
N ILE A 239 9.57 -27.82 36.61
CA ILE A 239 9.52 -28.59 35.38
C ILE A 239 9.95 -27.71 34.22
N GLN A 240 10.96 -28.16 33.49
CA GLN A 240 11.52 -27.45 32.35
C GLN A 240 11.09 -28.07 31.02
N TYR A 241 10.89 -27.21 30.02
CA TYR A 241 10.51 -27.60 28.67
C TYR A 241 11.19 -26.72 27.61
N ILE A 242 11.36 -27.28 26.41
CA ILE A 242 11.55 -26.53 25.17
C ILE A 242 10.35 -26.82 24.29
N LEU A 243 9.59 -25.79 23.96
CA LEU A 243 8.41 -25.87 23.11
C LEU A 243 8.68 -25.23 21.75
N LYS A 244 7.97 -25.71 20.73
CA LYS A 244 7.82 -25.07 19.43
C LYS A 244 6.36 -24.64 19.29
N ILE A 245 6.14 -23.34 19.16
CA ILE A 245 4.82 -22.75 18.96
C ILE A 245 4.68 -22.35 17.49
N ASN A 246 3.56 -22.69 16.87
CA ASN A 246 3.27 -22.44 15.47
C ASN A 246 1.97 -21.63 15.35
N ILE A 247 2.11 -20.40 14.87
CA ILE A 247 0.99 -19.51 14.61
C ILE A 247 0.35 -19.89 13.28
N SER A 248 -0.95 -20.18 13.32
CA SER A 248 -1.71 -20.56 12.14
C SER A 248 -2.92 -19.66 11.95
N TYR A 249 -3.34 -19.49 10.70
CA TYR A 249 -4.62 -18.91 10.35
C TYR A 249 -5.47 -19.97 9.63
N PHE A 250 -6.56 -20.37 10.27
CA PHE A 250 -7.56 -21.27 9.73
C PHE A 250 -8.50 -20.46 8.85
N LYS A 251 -8.20 -20.40 7.55
CA LYS A 251 -9.00 -19.64 6.59
C LYS A 251 -10.44 -20.17 6.54
N HIS A 252 -11.40 -19.26 6.49
CA HIS A 252 -12.80 -19.59 6.29
C HIS A 252 -13.01 -20.57 5.12
N ARG A 253 -13.69 -21.67 5.40
CA ARG A 253 -14.22 -22.65 4.45
C ARG A 253 -15.59 -23.04 4.98
N TYR A 254 -16.58 -23.13 4.08
CA TYR A 254 -17.92 -23.55 4.45
C TYR A 254 -17.89 -24.96 5.04
N ILE A 255 -18.46 -25.11 6.24
CA ILE A 255 -18.61 -26.39 6.93
C ILE A 255 -20.06 -26.48 7.41
N SER A 256 -20.85 -27.40 6.85
CA SER A 256 -22.24 -27.59 7.28
C SER A 256 -22.32 -28.10 8.72
N LEU A 257 -23.24 -27.57 9.53
CA LEU A 257 -23.49 -28.03 10.90
C LEU A 257 -23.90 -29.50 10.94
N ASN A 258 -24.54 -30.00 9.88
CA ASN A 258 -24.94 -31.41 9.79
C ASN A 258 -23.74 -32.38 9.84
N SER A 259 -22.54 -31.92 9.47
CA SER A 259 -21.31 -32.73 9.56
C SER A 259 -20.91 -33.09 10.99
N LEU A 260 -21.48 -32.43 12.01
CA LEU A 260 -21.20 -32.69 13.42
C LEU A 260 -22.18 -33.69 14.08
N LYS A 261 -23.19 -34.20 13.36
CA LYS A 261 -24.18 -35.12 13.94
C LYS A 261 -23.63 -36.52 14.25
N ASN A 262 -22.69 -37.01 13.43
CA ASN A 262 -22.18 -38.38 13.51
C ASN A 262 -20.70 -38.40 13.96
N LEU A 263 -20.39 -37.64 15.02
CA LEU A 263 -19.05 -37.66 15.59
C LEU A 263 -18.80 -38.94 16.40
N PRO A 264 -17.54 -39.43 16.47
CA PRO A 264 -17.19 -40.56 17.33
C PRO A 264 -17.57 -40.33 18.80
N GLU A 265 -17.77 -41.41 19.55
CA GLU A 265 -18.15 -41.36 20.97
C GLU A 265 -17.18 -40.55 21.84
N SER A 266 -15.91 -40.47 21.45
CA SER A 266 -14.90 -39.62 22.11
C SER A 266 -15.26 -38.12 22.13
N PHE A 267 -16.21 -37.66 21.31
CA PHE A 267 -16.71 -36.29 21.31
C PHE A 267 -17.86 -36.04 22.27
N ARG A 268 -18.52 -37.10 22.80
CA ARG A 268 -19.71 -36.98 23.64
C ARG A 268 -19.50 -36.04 24.83
N ARG A 269 -18.35 -36.15 25.51
CA ARG A 269 -18.01 -35.26 26.65
C ARG A 269 -17.96 -33.79 26.25
N PHE A 270 -17.45 -33.49 25.06
CA PHE A 270 -17.31 -32.12 24.56
C PHE A 270 -18.60 -31.54 24.00
N LEU A 271 -19.70 -32.29 24.05
CA LEU A 271 -21.06 -31.87 23.72
C LEU A 271 -21.97 -31.82 24.96
N ALA A 272 -21.69 -32.65 25.96
CA ALA A 272 -22.48 -32.74 27.18
C ALA A 272 -22.40 -31.46 28.06
N PRO A 273 -23.46 -31.13 28.81
CA PRO A 273 -23.37 -30.14 29.88
C PRO A 273 -22.48 -30.67 31.01
N GLU A 274 -21.81 -29.76 31.72
CA GLU A 274 -21.01 -30.07 32.90
C GLU A 274 -21.06 -28.90 33.89
N LYS A 275 -20.49 -29.09 35.09
CA LYS A 275 -20.42 -28.03 36.09
C LYS A 275 -19.78 -26.78 35.49
N TYR A 276 -20.47 -25.64 35.60
CA TYR A 276 -20.10 -24.35 35.02
C TYR A 276 -20.27 -24.20 33.49
N ILE A 277 -20.69 -25.25 32.78
CA ILE A 277 -21.03 -25.25 31.36
C ILE A 277 -22.48 -25.72 31.21
N GLU A 278 -23.42 -24.86 31.59
CA GLU A 278 -24.85 -25.17 31.61
C GLU A 278 -25.46 -25.12 30.19
N SER A 279 -24.91 -25.89 29.24
CA SER A 279 -25.33 -25.93 27.82
C SER A 279 -26.74 -26.47 27.60
N ASN A 280 -27.30 -27.16 28.60
CA ASN A 280 -28.68 -27.64 28.64
C ASN A 280 -29.68 -26.63 29.22
N SER A 281 -29.23 -25.44 29.66
CA SER A 281 -30.12 -24.38 30.13
C SER A 281 -30.95 -23.83 28.97
N SER A 282 -32.26 -23.64 29.19
CA SER A 282 -33.17 -23.08 28.18
C SER A 282 -32.72 -21.71 27.68
N GLU A 283 -32.18 -20.85 28.56
CA GLU A 283 -31.65 -19.52 28.17
C GLU A 283 -30.44 -19.62 27.24
N ILE A 284 -29.53 -20.54 27.53
CA ILE A 284 -28.32 -20.76 26.72
C ILE A 284 -28.69 -21.36 25.36
N ILE A 285 -29.59 -22.36 25.35
CA ILE A 285 -30.12 -22.97 24.14
C ILE A 285 -30.77 -21.90 23.26
N LEU A 286 -31.71 -21.12 23.80
CA LEU A 286 -32.41 -20.06 23.05
C LEU A 286 -31.42 -19.05 22.46
N LYS A 287 -30.43 -18.60 23.24
CA LYS A 287 -29.42 -17.67 22.74
C LYS A 287 -28.54 -18.30 21.65
N ALA A 288 -28.13 -19.55 21.81
CA ALA A 288 -27.31 -20.24 20.82
C ALA A 288 -28.05 -20.41 19.48
N PHE A 289 -29.35 -20.78 19.53
CA PHE A 289 -30.19 -20.85 18.33
C PHE A 289 -30.43 -19.47 17.70
N GLN A 290 -30.57 -18.40 18.49
CA GLN A 290 -30.64 -17.03 17.97
C GLN A 290 -29.35 -16.61 17.24
N ILE A 291 -28.17 -16.94 17.77
CA ILE A 291 -26.89 -16.64 17.11
C ILE A 291 -26.74 -17.42 15.81
N LYS A 292 -27.21 -18.67 15.80
CA LYS A 292 -27.18 -19.56 14.64
C LYS A 292 -28.21 -19.15 13.56
N ASP A 293 -29.26 -18.38 13.89
CA ASP A 293 -30.41 -18.20 12.99
C ASP A 293 -30.00 -17.81 11.55
N GLY A 294 -30.56 -18.52 10.56
CA GLY A 294 -30.20 -18.38 9.15
C GLY A 294 -28.79 -18.87 8.74
N LEU A 295 -27.98 -19.40 9.67
CA LEU A 295 -26.64 -19.94 9.42
C LEU A 295 -26.59 -21.46 9.53
N ASP A 296 -25.97 -22.10 8.53
CA ASP A 296 -25.58 -23.52 8.57
C ASP A 296 -24.05 -23.70 8.68
N ASP A 297 -23.28 -22.65 8.39
CA ASP A 297 -21.81 -22.73 8.39
C ASP A 297 -21.25 -22.67 9.82
N VAL A 298 -20.68 -23.78 10.30
CA VAL A 298 -20.04 -23.91 11.61
C VAL A 298 -18.97 -22.83 11.83
N TYR A 299 -18.21 -22.46 10.80
CA TYR A 299 -17.20 -21.41 10.93
C TYR A 299 -17.85 -20.06 11.30
N LEU A 300 -18.92 -19.69 10.58
CA LEU A 300 -19.63 -18.42 10.81
C LEU A 300 -20.40 -18.43 12.13
N ILE A 301 -20.99 -19.57 12.50
CA ILE A 301 -21.66 -19.74 13.79
C ILE A 301 -20.65 -19.53 14.94
N CYS A 302 -19.50 -20.20 14.90
CA CYS A 302 -18.46 -20.05 15.93
C CYS A 302 -17.87 -18.63 15.98
N LYS A 303 -17.70 -17.96 14.82
CA LYS A 303 -17.36 -16.53 14.75
C LYS A 303 -18.46 -15.66 15.39
N GLY A 304 -19.73 -15.97 15.15
CA GLY A 304 -20.88 -15.29 15.74
C GLY A 304 -20.91 -15.41 17.27
N ILE A 305 -20.62 -16.60 17.81
CA ILE A 305 -20.51 -16.82 19.27
C ILE A 305 -19.35 -15.98 19.84
N ALA A 306 -18.19 -15.93 19.16
CA ALA A 306 -17.04 -15.11 19.61
C ALA A 306 -17.40 -13.62 19.64
N ASN A 307 -18.12 -13.14 18.62
CA ASN A 307 -18.59 -11.78 18.56
C ASN A 307 -19.61 -11.48 19.68
N PHE A 308 -20.51 -12.41 19.97
CA PHE A 308 -21.46 -12.29 21.07
C PHE A 308 -20.74 -12.22 22.43
N THR A 309 -19.86 -13.18 22.75
CA THR A 309 -19.20 -13.20 24.07
C THR A 309 -18.33 -11.98 24.30
N SER A 310 -17.58 -11.55 23.28
CA SER A 310 -16.68 -10.39 23.36
C SER A 310 -17.41 -9.04 23.53
N THR A 311 -18.64 -8.92 23.03
CA THR A 311 -19.43 -7.67 23.13
C THR A 311 -20.46 -7.68 24.26
N TYR A 312 -20.93 -8.87 24.65
CA TYR A 312 -21.98 -9.03 25.66
C TYR A 312 -21.44 -9.01 27.09
N ILE A 313 -20.20 -9.51 27.31
CA ILE A 313 -19.60 -9.59 28.64
C ILE A 313 -18.64 -8.41 28.85
N LYS A 314 -18.79 -7.70 29.96
CA LYS A 314 -17.83 -6.71 30.44
C LYS A 314 -16.76 -7.39 31.30
N TYR A 315 -15.49 -7.16 31.00
CA TYR A 315 -14.38 -7.76 31.74
C TYR A 315 -14.31 -7.23 33.19
N VAL A 316 -14.48 -8.11 34.16
CA VAL A 316 -14.37 -7.83 35.61
C VAL A 316 -13.83 -9.09 36.30
N LYS A 317 -12.85 -8.93 37.20
CA LYS A 317 -12.40 -10.05 38.04
C LYS A 317 -13.53 -10.51 38.95
N VAL A 318 -13.94 -11.77 38.82
CA VAL A 318 -15.00 -12.35 39.66
C VAL A 318 -14.36 -13.15 40.79
N PRO A 319 -14.62 -12.82 42.07
CA PRO A 319 -13.95 -13.47 43.20
C PRO A 319 -14.39 -14.93 43.41
N GLU A 320 -15.59 -15.30 42.93
CA GLU A 320 -16.12 -16.66 43.02
C GLU A 320 -16.15 -17.37 41.67
N ASN A 321 -16.06 -18.70 41.71
CA ASN A 321 -16.11 -19.53 40.52
C ASN A 321 -17.55 -19.61 39.98
N LYS A 322 -17.88 -18.83 38.95
CA LYS A 322 -19.23 -18.76 38.35
C LYS A 322 -19.32 -19.43 36.97
N GLY A 323 -20.47 -20.06 36.70
CA GLY A 323 -20.76 -20.80 35.47
C GLY A 323 -21.30 -19.94 34.31
N ALA A 324 -21.43 -20.56 33.14
CA ALA A 324 -21.90 -19.95 31.91
C ALA A 324 -23.27 -19.28 32.06
N LEU A 325 -24.24 -19.94 32.70
CA LEU A 325 -25.58 -19.36 32.89
C LEU A 325 -25.54 -18.10 33.78
N TRP A 326 -24.73 -18.12 34.83
CA TRP A 326 -24.54 -16.95 35.67
C TRP A 326 -23.91 -15.80 34.87
N THR A 327 -22.89 -16.08 34.06
CA THR A 327 -22.25 -15.09 33.18
C THR A 327 -23.23 -14.51 32.18
N TYR A 328 -24.08 -15.35 31.58
CA TYR A 328 -25.11 -14.91 30.65
C TYR A 328 -26.10 -13.92 31.28
N ARG A 329 -26.52 -14.17 32.53
CA ARG A 329 -27.45 -13.29 33.25
C ARG A 329 -26.79 -11.99 33.73
N ASN A 330 -25.54 -12.05 34.19
CA ASN A 330 -24.86 -10.92 34.85
C ASN A 330 -24.01 -10.07 33.90
N LYS A 331 -23.67 -10.58 32.71
CA LYS A 331 -22.91 -9.85 31.67
C LYS A 331 -21.54 -9.35 32.12
N ILE A 332 -20.96 -10.00 33.14
CA ILE A 332 -19.63 -9.71 33.66
C ILE A 332 -18.84 -11.00 33.86
N GLY A 333 -17.52 -10.91 33.77
CA GLY A 333 -16.64 -12.08 33.90
C GLY A 333 -15.19 -11.79 33.57
N ASP A 334 -14.30 -12.72 33.92
CA ASP A 334 -12.93 -12.75 33.42
C ASP A 334 -12.74 -13.85 32.35
N CYS A 335 -11.50 -14.10 31.93
CA CYS A 335 -11.15 -15.10 30.91
C CYS A 335 -11.87 -16.47 31.10
N THR A 336 -12.13 -16.88 32.35
CA THR A 336 -12.83 -18.11 32.68
C THR A 336 -14.30 -18.05 32.30
N GLN A 337 -15.00 -16.97 32.69
CA GLN A 337 -16.44 -16.80 32.40
C GLN A 337 -16.70 -16.60 30.90
N PHE A 338 -15.85 -15.85 30.21
CA PHE A 338 -15.93 -15.72 28.74
C PHE A 338 -15.82 -17.09 28.07
N SER A 339 -14.83 -17.89 28.48
CA SER A 339 -14.60 -19.22 27.91
C SER A 339 -15.75 -20.18 28.20
N ARG A 340 -16.29 -20.16 29.41
CA ARG A 340 -17.43 -21.01 29.80
C ARG A 340 -18.70 -20.67 29.04
N LEU A 341 -19.05 -19.39 28.93
CA LEU A 341 -20.24 -18.99 28.17
C LEU A 341 -20.10 -19.36 26.70
N TYR A 342 -18.92 -19.13 26.11
CA TYR A 342 -18.65 -19.55 24.73
C TYR A 342 -18.88 -21.05 24.55
N VAL A 343 -18.25 -21.87 25.39
CA VAL A 343 -18.35 -23.34 25.30
C VAL A 343 -19.79 -23.80 25.50
N ALA A 344 -20.53 -23.22 26.45
CA ALA A 344 -21.93 -23.57 26.69
C ALA A 344 -22.81 -23.26 25.47
N LEU A 345 -22.63 -22.09 24.84
CA LEU A 345 -23.35 -21.71 23.62
C LEU A 345 -23.01 -22.65 22.44
N ALA A 346 -21.74 -22.98 22.25
CA ALA A 346 -21.31 -23.90 21.19
C ALA A 346 -21.91 -25.30 21.37
N ARG A 347 -21.81 -25.85 22.58
CA ARG A 347 -22.34 -27.18 22.92
C ARG A 347 -23.87 -27.25 22.78
N ALA A 348 -24.59 -26.18 23.12
CA ALA A 348 -26.06 -26.12 23.03
C ALA A 348 -26.62 -26.29 21.60
N ILE A 349 -25.79 -26.09 20.56
CA ILE A 349 -26.14 -26.29 19.15
C ILE A 349 -25.32 -27.40 18.47
N GLY A 350 -24.72 -28.29 19.26
CA GLY A 350 -24.05 -29.49 18.76
C GLY A 350 -22.61 -29.27 18.27
N ILE A 351 -21.95 -28.19 18.68
CA ILE A 351 -20.54 -27.94 18.32
C ILE A 351 -19.63 -28.38 19.48
N PRO A 352 -18.74 -29.38 19.29
CA PRO A 352 -17.84 -29.82 20.33
C PRO A 352 -16.87 -28.71 20.73
N ALA A 353 -16.81 -28.42 22.04
CA ALA A 353 -15.98 -27.35 22.58
C ALA A 353 -15.51 -27.68 24.00
N TYR A 354 -14.36 -27.14 24.40
CA TYR A 354 -13.89 -27.18 25.80
C TYR A 354 -13.02 -25.98 26.15
N THR A 355 -12.90 -25.68 27.44
CA THR A 355 -12.01 -24.65 27.95
C THR A 355 -10.56 -25.13 27.94
N VAL A 356 -9.62 -24.25 27.64
CA VAL A 356 -8.18 -24.53 27.69
C VAL A 356 -7.55 -23.58 28.70
N SER A 357 -6.71 -24.08 29.59
CA SER A 357 -6.01 -23.24 30.56
C SER A 357 -4.50 -23.39 30.45
N GLY A 358 -3.81 -22.28 30.72
CA GLY A 358 -2.37 -22.19 30.63
C GLY A 358 -1.90 -20.77 30.93
N TYR A 359 -0.96 -20.26 30.15
CA TYR A 359 -0.42 -18.92 30.33
C TYR A 359 -0.51 -18.10 29.06
N SER A 360 -0.82 -16.81 29.23
CA SER A 360 -0.53 -15.79 28.21
C SER A 360 0.87 -15.24 28.48
N LEU A 361 1.75 -15.25 27.47
CA LEU A 361 3.06 -14.60 27.60
C LEU A 361 2.88 -13.08 27.45
N SER A 362 3.29 -12.34 28.48
CA SER A 362 3.12 -10.88 28.58
C SER A 362 4.10 -10.10 27.69
N ASN A 363 5.24 -10.70 27.34
CA ASN A 363 6.26 -10.10 26.50
C ASN A 363 6.72 -11.12 25.44
N VAL A 364 7.01 -10.63 24.24
CA VAL A 364 7.51 -11.42 23.11
C VAL A 364 8.88 -10.96 22.63
N ASP A 365 9.60 -10.21 23.45
CA ASP A 365 11.00 -9.90 23.24
C ASP A 365 11.83 -11.18 23.19
N PHE A 366 12.75 -11.23 22.23
CA PHE A 366 13.57 -12.40 21.98
C PHE A 366 14.79 -12.46 22.88
N ASP A 367 15.20 -13.70 23.20
CA ASP A 367 16.47 -14.05 23.84
C ASP A 367 16.68 -13.35 25.19
N ARG A 368 15.56 -13.08 25.88
CA ARG A 368 15.50 -12.55 27.25
C ARG A 368 14.57 -13.43 28.08
N ILE A 369 14.92 -13.57 29.36
CA ILE A 369 14.11 -14.32 30.32
C ILE A 369 13.06 -13.39 30.92
N PHE A 370 11.81 -13.81 30.84
CA PHE A 370 10.67 -13.15 31.44
C PHE A 370 10.00 -14.07 32.46
N GLU A 371 9.20 -13.48 33.34
CA GLU A 371 8.31 -14.20 34.24
C GLU A 371 6.86 -13.83 33.91
N SER A 372 6.00 -14.83 33.71
CA SER A 372 4.56 -14.64 33.57
C SER A 372 3.85 -15.10 34.84
N ASN A 373 3.03 -14.21 35.38
CA ASN A 373 2.06 -14.49 36.43
C ASN A 373 0.61 -14.45 35.89
N ILE A 374 0.45 -14.37 34.56
CA ILE A 374 -0.86 -14.22 33.91
C ILE A 374 -1.36 -15.59 33.50
N GLY A 375 -2.02 -16.27 34.44
CA GLY A 375 -2.85 -17.41 34.08
C GLY A 375 -4.00 -16.99 33.19
N HIS A 376 -4.33 -17.85 32.23
CA HIS A 376 -5.33 -17.54 31.22
C HIS A 376 -6.13 -18.77 30.86
N THR A 377 -7.41 -18.55 30.57
CA THR A 377 -8.34 -19.56 30.07
C THR A 377 -8.99 -19.07 28.79
N TRP A 378 -9.00 -19.91 27.76
CA TRP A 378 -9.62 -19.67 26.47
C TRP A 378 -10.37 -20.92 26.00
N VAL A 379 -10.68 -21.03 24.69
CA VAL A 379 -11.52 -22.11 24.16
C VAL A 379 -10.81 -22.90 23.07
N ALA A 380 -11.07 -24.20 23.01
CA ALA A 380 -10.89 -25.03 21.84
C ALA A 380 -12.25 -25.47 21.28
N ILE A 381 -12.42 -25.38 19.97
CA ILE A 381 -13.59 -25.94 19.27
C ILE A 381 -13.15 -26.92 18.20
N TYR A 382 -14.00 -27.90 17.91
CA TYR A 382 -13.75 -28.81 16.81
C TYR A 382 -14.36 -28.28 15.52
N LEU A 383 -13.52 -28.08 14.51
CA LEU A 383 -13.95 -27.82 13.14
C LEU A 383 -13.58 -29.03 12.25
N PRO A 384 -14.55 -29.64 11.55
CA PRO A 384 -14.29 -30.65 10.54
C PRO A 384 -13.18 -30.23 9.57
N ASN A 385 -12.30 -31.17 9.22
CA ASN A 385 -11.10 -30.99 8.39
C ASN A 385 -9.97 -30.14 9.01
N TYR A 386 -10.23 -29.35 10.05
CA TYR A 386 -9.21 -28.57 10.77
C TYR A 386 -8.79 -29.20 12.09
N GLY A 387 -9.69 -29.94 12.75
CA GLY A 387 -9.48 -30.49 14.08
C GLY A 387 -9.83 -29.50 15.18
N TRP A 388 -9.17 -29.63 16.34
CA TRP A 388 -9.34 -28.73 17.48
C TRP A 388 -8.61 -27.42 17.23
N ILE A 389 -9.35 -26.32 17.09
CA ILE A 389 -8.79 -24.99 16.89
C ILE A 389 -8.89 -24.16 18.18
N PRO A 390 -7.79 -23.53 18.63
CA PRO A 390 -7.83 -22.57 19.73
C PRO A 390 -8.46 -21.25 19.28
N LEU A 391 -9.21 -20.60 20.16
CA LEU A 391 -9.73 -19.25 19.95
C LEU A 391 -9.79 -18.46 21.27
N GLU A 392 -9.71 -17.14 21.15
CA GLU A 392 -9.84 -16.20 22.27
C GLU A 392 -11.28 -15.64 22.36
N PRO A 393 -12.09 -16.07 23.33
CA PRO A 393 -13.50 -15.65 23.44
C PRO A 393 -13.70 -14.19 23.84
N GLN A 394 -12.66 -13.51 24.34
CA GLN A 394 -12.69 -12.08 24.67
C GLN A 394 -12.36 -11.18 23.47
N SER A 395 -11.85 -11.76 22.37
CA SER A 395 -11.57 -11.01 21.15
C SER A 395 -12.80 -10.98 20.24
N SER A 396 -12.92 -9.92 19.43
CA SER A 396 -13.98 -9.84 18.42
C SER A 396 -13.92 -11.04 17.47
N GLY A 397 -15.07 -11.38 16.89
CA GLY A 397 -15.16 -12.45 15.89
C GLY A 397 -14.26 -12.23 14.66
N ASP A 398 -13.75 -11.02 14.43
CA ASP A 398 -12.81 -10.76 13.34
C ASP A 398 -11.45 -11.42 13.53
N ARG A 399 -11.08 -11.76 14.77
CA ARG A 399 -9.89 -12.57 15.08
C ARG A 399 -10.11 -14.07 14.94
N PHE A 400 -11.33 -14.51 14.65
CA PHE A 400 -11.65 -15.92 14.52
C PHE A 400 -10.84 -16.58 13.40
N GLY A 401 -10.33 -17.77 13.68
CA GLY A 401 -9.44 -18.52 12.79
C GLY A 401 -7.96 -18.19 12.99
N LEU A 402 -7.60 -17.06 13.62
CA LEU A 402 -6.21 -16.82 14.03
C LEU A 402 -5.97 -17.52 15.37
N THR A 403 -4.97 -18.38 15.44
CA THR A 403 -4.51 -18.97 16.68
C THR A 403 -4.24 -17.87 17.72
N PRO A 404 -4.72 -17.97 18.97
CA PRO A 404 -4.33 -17.03 20.01
C PRO A 404 -2.86 -17.26 20.38
N TYR A 405 -2.03 -16.25 20.10
CA TYR A 405 -0.61 -16.24 20.45
C TYR A 405 -0.31 -14.99 21.29
N PRO A 406 0.65 -15.06 22.23
CA PRO A 406 1.51 -16.20 22.58
C PRO A 406 0.98 -17.01 23.79
N TYR A 407 0.04 -17.95 23.58
CA TYR A 407 -0.48 -18.79 24.68
C TYR A 407 0.30 -20.10 24.78
N ILE A 408 0.57 -20.53 26.02
CA ILE A 408 1.15 -21.85 26.31
C ILE A 408 0.08 -22.71 26.95
N VAL A 409 -0.15 -23.89 26.37
CA VAL A 409 -1.22 -24.80 26.77
C VAL A 409 -0.70 -25.72 27.85
N PHE A 410 -1.39 -25.74 28.99
CA PHE A 410 -1.11 -26.68 30.07
C PHE A 410 -2.14 -27.79 30.10
N VAL A 411 -3.43 -27.44 30.16
CA VAL A 411 -4.52 -28.41 30.33
C VAL A 411 -5.73 -28.10 29.44
N HIS A 412 -6.38 -29.17 28.98
CA HIS A 412 -7.69 -29.14 28.32
C HIS A 412 -8.79 -29.40 29.35
N GLY A 413 -9.95 -28.77 29.21
CA GLY A 413 -11.02 -28.82 30.22
C GLY A 413 -10.76 -27.94 31.44
N GLY A 414 -9.91 -26.91 31.33
CA GLY A 414 -9.52 -26.06 32.45
C GLY A 414 -10.70 -25.52 33.26
N GLY A 415 -10.68 -25.76 34.58
CA GLY A 415 -11.76 -25.40 35.50
C GLY A 415 -12.95 -26.36 35.54
N SER A 416 -12.91 -27.47 34.79
CA SER A 416 -13.86 -28.58 34.88
C SER A 416 -13.43 -29.57 35.96
N GLU A 417 -14.31 -30.49 36.34
CA GLU A 417 -13.99 -31.57 37.27
C GLU A 417 -13.55 -32.82 36.51
N THR A 418 -12.57 -33.55 37.05
CA THR A 418 -12.13 -34.85 36.54
C THR A 418 -11.79 -35.77 37.72
N SER A 419 -11.65 -37.06 37.46
CA SER A 419 -11.18 -38.04 38.44
C SER A 419 -9.86 -38.64 38.00
N ILE A 420 -8.94 -38.84 38.96
CA ILE A 420 -7.70 -39.61 38.79
C ILE A 420 -7.60 -40.55 39.98
N ASP A 421 -7.56 -41.87 39.75
CA ASP A 421 -7.60 -42.90 40.80
C ASP A 421 -8.78 -42.72 41.78
N ASP A 422 -9.99 -42.49 41.27
CA ASP A 422 -11.20 -42.18 42.06
C ASP A 422 -11.12 -40.89 42.92
N VAL A 423 -10.05 -40.12 42.79
CA VAL A 423 -9.89 -38.80 43.44
C VAL A 423 -10.39 -37.71 42.51
N LYS A 424 -11.45 -37.01 42.91
CA LYS A 424 -12.00 -35.86 42.18
C LYS A 424 -11.12 -34.63 42.34
N ILE A 425 -10.61 -34.11 41.24
CA ILE A 425 -9.82 -32.88 41.20
C ILE A 425 -10.44 -31.86 40.24
N SER A 426 -10.15 -30.58 40.47
CA SER A 426 -10.41 -29.54 39.47
C SER A 426 -9.26 -29.54 38.47
N VAL A 427 -9.58 -29.65 37.18
CA VAL A 427 -8.59 -29.55 36.10
C VAL A 427 -7.94 -28.17 36.14
N GLY A 428 -6.62 -28.16 36.31
CA GLY A 428 -5.81 -26.96 36.40
C GLY A 428 -4.33 -27.28 36.25
N ARG A 429 -3.48 -26.25 36.36
CA ARG A 429 -2.02 -26.41 36.25
C ARG A 429 -1.44 -27.22 37.42
N PHE A 430 -2.07 -27.13 38.58
CA PHE A 430 -1.80 -28.00 39.72
C PHE A 430 -3.03 -28.14 40.61
N TYR A 431 -3.06 -29.21 41.40
CA TYR A 431 -4.05 -29.46 42.45
C TYR A 431 -3.36 -30.20 43.60
N TYR A 432 -3.68 -29.89 44.85
CA TYR A 432 -3.04 -30.54 45.99
C TYR A 432 -3.96 -30.73 47.18
N TYR A 433 -3.74 -31.83 47.89
CA TYR A 433 -4.32 -32.13 49.19
C TYR A 433 -3.26 -31.98 50.27
N TYR A 434 -3.67 -31.53 51.45
CA TYR A 434 -2.76 -31.36 52.58
C TYR A 434 -3.43 -31.70 53.90
N VAL A 435 -2.60 -32.09 54.87
CA VAL A 435 -2.97 -32.27 56.27
C VAL A 435 -2.11 -31.33 57.11
N GLY A 436 -2.76 -30.56 57.99
CA GLY A 436 -2.10 -29.51 58.78
C GLY A 436 -2.41 -28.10 58.27
N PRO A 437 -1.57 -27.09 58.60
CA PRO A 437 -1.72 -25.72 58.10
C PRO A 437 -1.65 -25.69 56.57
N LYS A 438 -2.51 -24.89 55.92
CA LYS A 438 -2.50 -24.72 54.46
C LYS A 438 -1.15 -24.16 53.99
N PRO A 439 -0.38 -24.88 53.16
CA PRO A 439 0.83 -24.32 52.57
C PRO A 439 0.51 -23.08 51.73
N ARG A 440 1.32 -22.03 51.86
CA ARG A 440 1.33 -20.90 50.93
C ARG A 440 1.97 -21.38 49.64
N VAL A 441 1.31 -21.16 48.51
CA VAL A 441 1.80 -21.58 47.19
C VAL A 441 2.20 -20.35 46.39
N LYS A 442 3.43 -20.34 45.89
CA LYS A 442 3.92 -19.38 44.90
C LYS A 442 4.12 -20.10 43.58
N GLU A 443 3.41 -19.65 42.55
CA GLU A 443 3.49 -20.18 41.19
C GLU A 443 4.29 -19.21 40.32
N SER A 444 5.27 -19.72 39.56
CA SER A 444 6.12 -18.92 38.68
C SER A 444 6.30 -19.63 37.33
N LEU A 445 6.08 -18.90 36.23
CA LEU A 445 6.44 -19.35 34.89
C LEU A 445 7.54 -18.45 34.35
N LYS A 446 8.79 -18.92 34.36
CA LYS A 446 9.87 -18.26 33.65
C LYS A 446 9.96 -18.78 32.23
N TYR A 447 10.11 -17.89 31.27
CA TYR A 447 10.19 -18.26 29.87
C TYR A 447 11.17 -17.38 29.09
N MET A 448 11.68 -17.93 27.99
CA MET A 448 12.46 -17.21 26.99
C MET A 448 11.95 -17.59 25.61
N ILE A 449 11.67 -16.60 24.78
CA ILE A 449 11.27 -16.81 23.39
C ILE A 449 12.51 -16.65 22.53
N SER A 450 12.76 -17.61 21.64
CA SER A 450 13.79 -17.50 20.61
C SER A 450 13.16 -17.68 19.25
N ARG A 451 13.60 -16.85 18.30
CA ARG A 451 13.19 -16.96 16.90
C ARG A 451 13.71 -18.29 16.34
N ILE A 452 12.89 -18.92 15.51
CA ILE A 452 13.35 -20.00 14.63
C ILE A 452 13.37 -19.42 13.22
N SER A 453 14.34 -18.54 12.97
CA SER A 453 14.69 -18.16 11.61
C SER A 453 15.73 -19.16 11.11
N GLY A 454 15.47 -19.85 9.99
CA GLY A 454 16.54 -20.58 9.31
C GLY A 454 17.66 -19.61 8.93
N PHE A 455 18.89 -20.12 8.75
CA PHE A 455 19.91 -19.35 8.05
C PHE A 455 19.35 -18.93 6.69
N LYS A 456 19.29 -17.62 6.43
CA LYS A 456 18.88 -17.12 5.13
C LYS A 456 20.07 -17.17 4.19
N GLU A 457 19.87 -17.79 3.04
CA GLU A 457 20.86 -17.87 1.99
C GLU A 457 20.94 -16.52 1.24
N ASN A 458 22.11 -16.20 0.69
CA ASN A 458 22.25 -15.02 -0.16
C ASN A 458 21.73 -15.31 -1.57
N VAL A 459 21.19 -14.27 -2.22
CA VAL A 459 20.84 -14.32 -3.64
C VAL A 459 21.67 -13.34 -4.44
N THR A 460 21.77 -13.59 -5.74
CA THR A 460 22.23 -12.61 -6.73
C THR A 460 21.05 -12.16 -7.59
N ILE A 461 21.07 -10.90 -8.01
CA ILE A 461 20.10 -10.34 -8.96
C ILE A 461 20.89 -9.78 -10.12
N ASN A 462 20.49 -10.17 -11.33
CA ASN A 462 20.98 -9.56 -12.56
C ASN A 462 19.79 -9.01 -13.33
N ALA A 463 20.00 -7.89 -14.02
CA ALA A 463 19.02 -7.36 -14.95
C ALA A 463 19.70 -6.74 -16.15
N ASN A 464 19.10 -6.91 -17.32
CA ASN A 464 19.49 -6.18 -18.51
C ASN A 464 18.65 -4.91 -18.62
N ILE A 465 19.36 -3.78 -18.72
CA ILE A 465 18.81 -2.44 -18.87
C ILE A 465 19.75 -1.72 -19.86
N PRO A 466 19.26 -1.04 -20.91
CA PRO A 466 20.11 -0.27 -21.83
C PRO A 466 20.83 0.88 -21.13
N ASP A 467 21.95 1.34 -21.67
CA ASP A 467 22.69 2.50 -21.12
C ASP A 467 22.03 3.85 -21.43
N LYS A 468 21.14 3.87 -22.44
CA LYS A 468 20.53 5.09 -22.97
C LYS A 468 19.08 4.84 -23.38
N ILE A 469 18.22 5.83 -23.17
CA ILE A 469 16.81 5.84 -23.62
C ILE A 469 16.35 7.24 -24.00
N TYR A 470 15.39 7.37 -24.91
CA TYR A 470 14.78 8.67 -25.20
C TYR A 470 13.63 8.98 -24.23
N ALA A 471 13.53 10.24 -23.79
CA ALA A 471 12.39 10.67 -22.97
C ALA A 471 11.06 10.46 -23.74
N GLY A 472 10.09 9.78 -23.11
CA GLY A 472 8.83 9.36 -23.73
C GLY A 472 8.78 7.89 -24.16
N GLU A 473 9.91 7.17 -24.17
CA GLU A 473 9.96 5.75 -24.54
C GLU A 473 9.64 4.79 -23.38
N TRP A 474 9.29 3.56 -23.76
CA TRP A 474 9.15 2.45 -22.84
C TRP A 474 10.50 1.75 -22.64
N LEU A 475 10.89 1.62 -21.38
CA LEU A 475 12.07 0.90 -20.94
C LEU A 475 11.69 -0.54 -20.63
N ASN A 476 12.25 -1.47 -21.40
CA ASN A 476 12.07 -2.90 -21.17
C ASN A 476 13.16 -3.41 -20.23
N ILE A 477 12.74 -4.05 -19.15
CA ILE A 477 13.62 -4.61 -18.12
C ILE A 477 13.35 -6.10 -18.05
N TYR A 478 14.41 -6.90 -18.14
CA TYR A 478 14.35 -8.33 -17.89
C TYR A 478 15.55 -8.75 -17.04
N GLY A 479 15.37 -9.77 -16.22
CA GLY A 479 16.43 -10.21 -15.33
C GLY A 479 16.07 -11.48 -14.58
N ASN A 480 16.98 -11.88 -13.70
CA ASN A 480 16.83 -13.08 -12.92
C ASN A 480 17.39 -12.94 -11.50
N ILE A 481 16.89 -13.78 -10.61
CA ILE A 481 17.35 -14.02 -9.25
C ILE A 481 17.91 -15.44 -9.17
N ASN A 482 19.05 -15.61 -8.51
CA ASN A 482 19.66 -16.91 -8.26
C ASN A 482 19.99 -17.09 -6.76
N PRO A 483 19.62 -18.21 -6.11
CA PRO A 483 18.84 -19.35 -6.62
C PRO A 483 17.44 -18.97 -7.14
N PRO A 484 16.82 -19.79 -8.03
CA PRO A 484 15.51 -19.46 -8.60
C PRO A 484 14.44 -19.32 -7.50
N ILE A 485 13.70 -18.22 -7.53
CA ILE A 485 12.61 -17.94 -6.60
C ILE A 485 11.28 -17.96 -7.37
N ASP A 486 10.30 -18.69 -6.84
CA ASP A 486 8.93 -18.72 -7.34
C ASP A 486 8.01 -17.84 -6.50
N ASN A 487 7.01 -17.23 -7.15
CA ASN A 487 6.01 -16.37 -6.50
C ASN A 487 6.62 -15.16 -5.74
N GLY A 488 7.85 -14.81 -6.10
CA GLY A 488 8.55 -13.62 -5.61
C GLY A 488 8.07 -12.35 -6.31
N ILE A 489 8.43 -11.19 -5.76
CA ILE A 489 8.23 -9.89 -6.41
C ILE A 489 9.52 -9.10 -6.27
N VAL A 490 9.97 -8.49 -7.37
CA VAL A 490 11.02 -7.47 -7.35
C VAL A 490 10.39 -6.08 -7.47
N TYR A 491 10.92 -5.13 -6.70
CA TYR A 491 10.57 -3.72 -6.82
C TYR A 491 11.51 -3.03 -7.78
N VAL A 492 10.98 -2.24 -8.70
CA VAL A 492 11.79 -1.40 -9.59
C VAL A 492 11.57 0.06 -9.21
N VAL A 493 12.65 0.74 -8.85
CA VAL A 493 12.63 2.13 -8.42
C VAL A 493 13.50 2.94 -9.35
N VAL A 494 12.96 4.03 -9.88
CA VAL A 494 13.70 4.94 -10.76
C VAL A 494 13.84 6.30 -10.13
N ASN A 495 15.09 6.72 -10.00
CA ASN A 495 15.49 7.91 -9.26
C ASN A 495 16.19 8.91 -10.17
N LYS A 496 15.95 10.19 -9.89
CA LYS A 496 16.72 11.30 -10.43
C LYS A 496 17.22 12.18 -9.28
N SER A 497 18.53 12.32 -9.14
CA SER A 497 19.14 13.13 -8.07
C SER A 497 18.57 12.80 -6.67
N ASN A 498 18.39 11.51 -6.38
CA ASN A 498 17.79 10.95 -5.16
C ASN A 498 16.28 11.22 -4.93
N ASN A 499 15.57 11.79 -5.90
CA ASN A 499 14.10 11.83 -5.89
C ASN A 499 13.53 10.66 -6.70
N ILE A 500 12.57 9.93 -6.11
CA ILE A 500 11.83 8.89 -6.83
C ILE A 500 10.99 9.58 -7.90
N VAL A 501 11.19 9.17 -9.14
CA VAL A 501 10.37 9.62 -10.27
C VAL A 501 9.14 8.73 -10.40
N PHE A 502 9.32 7.42 -10.23
CA PHE A 502 8.25 6.42 -10.21
C PHE A 502 8.77 5.09 -9.63
N ASN A 503 7.84 4.20 -9.26
CA ASN A 503 8.12 2.83 -8.87
C ASN A 503 7.20 1.84 -9.60
N ASN A 504 7.65 0.61 -9.79
CA ASN A 504 6.87 -0.48 -10.35
C ASN A 504 7.24 -1.80 -9.65
N PHE A 505 6.52 -2.88 -9.91
CA PHE A 505 6.84 -4.21 -9.39
C PHE A 505 6.70 -5.25 -10.49
N PHE A 506 7.59 -6.23 -10.51
CA PHE A 506 7.51 -7.38 -11.41
C PHE A 506 7.40 -8.66 -10.60
N ASN A 507 6.50 -9.55 -11.03
CA ASN A 507 6.43 -10.89 -10.48
C ASN A 507 7.67 -11.67 -10.92
N VAL A 508 8.13 -12.54 -10.02
CA VAL A 508 9.22 -13.48 -10.28
C VAL A 508 8.61 -14.87 -10.41
N SER A 509 8.88 -15.52 -11.54
CA SER A 509 8.51 -16.91 -11.81
C SER A 509 9.75 -17.66 -12.25
N ASN A 510 10.07 -18.76 -11.56
CA ASN A 510 11.26 -19.57 -11.74
C ASN A 510 12.55 -18.73 -11.75
N GLY A 511 12.64 -17.77 -10.82
CA GLY A 511 13.75 -16.82 -10.73
C GLY A 511 13.76 -15.73 -11.80
N ILE A 512 12.89 -15.75 -12.81
CA ILE A 512 12.87 -14.78 -13.91
C ILE A 512 11.85 -13.67 -13.63
N PHE A 513 12.22 -12.43 -13.92
CA PHE A 513 11.31 -11.29 -13.92
C PHE A 513 11.47 -10.48 -15.20
N SER A 514 10.38 -9.89 -15.66
CA SER A 514 10.36 -8.97 -16.79
C SER A 514 9.21 -7.99 -16.69
N GLY A 515 9.40 -6.80 -17.26
CA GLY A 515 8.31 -5.86 -17.46
C GLY A 515 8.80 -4.56 -18.10
N GLU A 516 7.85 -3.67 -18.35
CA GLU A 516 8.07 -2.43 -19.07
C GLU A 516 7.73 -1.23 -18.19
N ILE A 517 8.45 -0.14 -18.41
CA ILE A 517 8.33 1.10 -17.64
C ILE A 517 8.31 2.28 -18.60
N SER A 518 7.27 3.11 -18.56
CA SER A 518 7.23 4.34 -19.35
C SER A 518 8.12 5.42 -18.73
N ILE A 519 9.06 5.96 -19.50
CA ILE A 519 9.82 7.16 -19.13
C ILE A 519 9.02 8.39 -19.57
N PRO A 520 8.54 9.25 -18.67
CA PRO A 520 7.72 10.39 -19.07
C PRO A 520 8.46 11.34 -20.04
N PRO A 521 7.76 11.89 -21.05
CA PRO A 521 8.33 12.82 -22.04
C PRO A 521 8.51 14.22 -21.42
N LYS A 522 9.46 14.35 -20.49
CA LYS A 522 9.65 15.57 -19.69
C LYS A 522 11.11 16.02 -19.68
N LYS A 523 11.37 17.29 -20.02
CA LYS A 523 12.74 17.83 -20.05
C LYS A 523 13.44 17.76 -18.70
N TYR A 524 12.69 17.91 -17.59
CA TYR A 524 13.28 17.78 -16.26
C TYR A 524 13.81 16.36 -15.95
N LEU A 525 13.52 15.34 -16.77
CA LEU A 525 14.05 13.98 -16.63
C LEU A 525 15.34 13.73 -17.40
N LEU A 526 15.76 14.62 -18.32
CA LEU A 526 16.99 14.49 -19.12
C LEU A 526 18.28 14.42 -18.30
N GLY A 527 19.23 13.60 -18.75
CA GLY A 527 20.46 13.26 -18.02
C GLY A 527 20.34 11.92 -17.31
N THR A 528 21.16 11.70 -16.29
CA THR A 528 21.28 10.38 -15.67
C THR A 528 20.10 10.04 -14.76
N LEU A 529 19.46 8.90 -15.01
CA LEU A 529 18.51 8.24 -14.12
C LEU A 529 19.14 6.98 -13.50
N SER A 530 18.84 6.73 -12.23
CA SER A 530 19.27 5.52 -11.54
C SER A 530 18.11 4.55 -11.38
N ILE A 531 18.25 3.35 -11.93
CA ILE A 531 17.26 2.28 -11.83
C ILE A 531 17.76 1.25 -10.83
N THR A 532 16.99 1.02 -9.78
CA THR A 532 17.29 0.02 -8.75
C THR A 532 16.21 -1.06 -8.75
N ILE A 533 16.62 -2.31 -8.93
CA ILE A 533 15.76 -3.50 -8.83
C ILE A 533 16.05 -4.17 -7.50
N ILE A 534 15.03 -4.38 -6.68
CA ILE A 534 15.17 -4.78 -5.28
C ILE A 534 14.38 -6.07 -5.05
N TRP A 535 15.09 -7.12 -4.64
CA TRP A 535 14.50 -8.27 -3.97
C TRP A 535 14.45 -7.97 -2.46
N PRO A 536 13.27 -7.90 -1.84
CA PRO A 536 13.13 -7.57 -0.42
C PRO A 536 13.56 -8.68 0.56
N GLY A 537 13.88 -9.87 0.08
CA GLY A 537 14.07 -11.06 0.92
C GLY A 537 12.76 -11.81 1.18
N ASP A 538 12.87 -13.04 1.64
CA ASP A 538 11.75 -13.86 2.12
C ASP A 538 12.15 -14.71 3.35
N GLU A 539 11.43 -15.78 3.66
CA GLU A 539 11.73 -16.68 4.78
C GLU A 539 13.07 -17.45 4.60
N LYS A 540 13.51 -17.66 3.36
CA LYS A 540 14.69 -18.47 3.00
C LYS A 540 15.89 -17.64 2.54
N TYR A 541 15.66 -16.49 1.90
CA TYR A 541 16.69 -15.73 1.21
C TYR A 541 16.80 -14.29 1.72
N ASN A 542 18.02 -13.79 1.85
CA ASN A 542 18.29 -12.40 2.22
C ASN A 542 17.86 -11.43 1.11
N GLU A 543 17.62 -10.18 1.48
CA GLU A 543 17.42 -9.10 0.51
C GLU A 543 18.64 -8.92 -0.40
N LYS A 544 18.37 -8.45 -1.62
CA LYS A 544 19.42 -8.04 -2.55
C LYS A 544 18.90 -6.97 -3.48
N TYR A 545 19.79 -6.17 -4.04
CA TYR A 545 19.43 -5.23 -5.09
C TYR A 545 20.45 -5.24 -6.22
N PHE A 546 19.98 -4.86 -7.39
CA PHE A 546 20.76 -4.52 -8.57
C PHE A 546 20.51 -3.04 -8.88
N ARG A 547 21.55 -2.28 -9.22
CA ARG A 547 21.41 -0.87 -9.60
C ARG A 547 22.17 -0.60 -10.89
N LYS A 548 21.55 0.12 -11.82
CA LYS A 548 22.17 0.62 -13.04
C LYS A 548 21.75 2.06 -13.32
N ASN A 549 22.71 2.87 -13.75
CA ASN A 549 22.45 4.22 -14.21
C ASN A 549 22.27 4.21 -15.73
N ILE A 550 21.35 5.02 -16.24
CA ILE A 550 21.07 5.17 -17.67
C ILE A 550 20.96 6.65 -18.02
N ASP A 551 21.28 7.01 -19.26
CA ASP A 551 21.14 8.38 -19.76
C ASP A 551 19.82 8.57 -20.51
N VAL A 552 19.00 9.49 -20.02
CA VAL A 552 17.78 9.93 -20.69
C VAL A 552 18.09 11.11 -21.59
N VAL A 553 17.87 10.94 -22.88
CA VAL A 553 18.22 11.94 -23.88
C VAL A 553 17.01 12.45 -24.66
N GLU A 554 17.19 13.61 -25.28
CA GLU A 554 16.27 14.14 -26.28
C GLU A 554 16.54 13.48 -27.64
N ARG A 555 15.49 13.37 -28.47
CA ARG A 555 15.63 12.96 -29.87
C ARG A 555 16.23 14.10 -30.70
N ASP A 556 16.95 13.76 -31.76
CA ASP A 556 17.52 14.76 -32.68
C ASP A 556 16.45 15.36 -33.58
N SER A 557 16.62 16.64 -33.94
CA SER A 557 15.73 17.37 -34.83
C SER A 557 16.51 18.30 -35.76
N SER A 558 15.90 18.69 -36.87
CA SER A 558 16.47 19.67 -37.80
C SER A 558 15.40 20.55 -38.42
N ILE A 559 15.79 21.74 -38.88
CA ILE A 559 14.89 22.67 -39.55
C ILE A 559 15.55 23.19 -40.84
N SER A 560 14.87 23.02 -41.96
CA SER A 560 15.30 23.59 -43.25
C SER A 560 14.73 24.98 -43.43
N ILE A 561 15.39 25.83 -44.20
CA ILE A 561 14.93 27.19 -44.52
C ILE A 561 15.21 27.49 -45.99
N SER A 562 14.27 28.17 -46.65
CA SER A 562 14.36 28.60 -48.03
C SER A 562 13.59 29.91 -48.22
N LEU A 563 13.96 30.65 -49.26
CA LEU A 563 13.32 31.90 -49.64
C LEU A 563 12.67 31.75 -51.01
N SER A 564 11.54 32.44 -51.24
CA SER A 564 10.97 32.55 -52.59
C SER A 564 11.87 33.33 -53.55
N LYS A 565 12.71 34.23 -53.02
CA LYS A 565 13.72 35.00 -53.75
C LYS A 565 14.92 35.30 -52.85
N ASN A 566 16.14 35.15 -53.35
CA ASN A 566 17.38 35.47 -52.61
C ASN A 566 17.82 36.94 -52.75
N GLU A 567 17.32 37.62 -53.79
CA GLU A 567 17.40 39.07 -53.97
C GLU A 567 15.99 39.64 -54.18
N ALA A 568 15.66 40.74 -53.51
CA ALA A 568 14.36 41.40 -53.61
C ALA A 568 14.53 42.92 -53.63
N THR A 569 13.52 43.65 -54.09
CA THR A 569 13.45 45.12 -54.05
C THR A 569 12.50 45.57 -52.93
N ILE A 570 12.75 46.74 -52.33
CA ILE A 570 11.84 47.33 -51.32
C ILE A 570 10.43 47.43 -51.91
N GLY A 571 9.46 46.77 -51.26
CA GLY A 571 8.07 46.64 -51.72
C GLY A 571 7.68 45.21 -52.10
N ASP A 572 8.66 44.34 -52.36
CA ASP A 572 8.42 42.91 -52.61
C ASP A 572 7.92 42.17 -51.36
N ARG A 573 7.13 41.12 -51.59
CA ARG A 573 6.79 40.11 -50.58
C ARG A 573 7.70 38.89 -50.76
N VAL A 574 8.53 38.59 -49.76
CA VAL A 574 9.41 37.41 -49.77
C VAL A 574 8.84 36.35 -48.84
N ILE A 575 8.60 35.14 -49.36
CA ILE A 575 8.13 34.02 -48.54
C ILE A 575 9.34 33.31 -47.96
N VAL A 576 9.41 33.25 -46.64
CA VAL A 576 10.33 32.40 -45.87
C VAL A 576 9.59 31.10 -45.59
N TYR A 577 10.08 29.97 -46.08
CA TYR A 577 9.45 28.68 -45.86
C TYR A 577 10.48 27.61 -45.54
N GLY A 578 10.02 26.48 -45.01
CA GLY A 578 10.89 25.37 -44.64
C GLY A 578 10.12 24.24 -44.01
N ARG A 579 10.85 23.22 -43.57
CA ARG A 579 10.30 22.02 -42.94
C ARG A 579 11.06 21.67 -41.66
N LEU A 580 10.30 21.38 -40.61
CA LEU A 580 10.79 20.74 -39.39
C LEU A 580 10.85 19.23 -39.61
N SER A 581 11.96 18.61 -39.22
CA SER A 581 12.15 17.17 -39.20
C SER A 581 12.40 16.71 -37.76
N PRO A 582 11.59 15.80 -37.20
CA PRO A 582 10.46 15.12 -37.85
C PRO A 582 9.26 16.04 -38.14
N PRO A 583 8.33 15.63 -39.04
CA PRO A 583 7.24 16.49 -39.50
C PRO A 583 6.13 16.63 -38.44
N LEU A 584 6.40 17.43 -37.40
CA LEU A 584 5.49 17.63 -36.27
C LEU A 584 4.44 18.71 -36.58
N ASN A 585 3.24 18.52 -36.04
CA ASN A 585 2.08 19.40 -36.23
C ASN A 585 1.91 20.42 -35.09
N ASN A 586 1.51 21.63 -35.44
CA ASN A 586 1.19 22.72 -34.51
C ASN A 586 2.37 23.15 -33.61
N GLU A 587 3.60 22.90 -34.05
CA GLU A 587 4.81 23.35 -33.39
C GLU A 587 5.07 24.83 -33.68
N SER A 588 5.54 25.58 -32.68
CA SER A 588 5.84 27.00 -32.83
C SER A 588 7.26 27.21 -33.35
N ILE A 589 7.39 27.69 -34.58
CA ILE A 589 8.67 28.07 -35.20
C ILE A 589 8.89 29.57 -35.04
N ILE A 590 10.04 29.96 -34.50
CA ILE A 590 10.42 31.35 -34.33
C ILE A 590 11.25 31.79 -35.53
N ILE A 591 10.86 32.90 -36.15
CA ILE A 591 11.57 33.52 -37.28
C ILE A 591 12.09 34.89 -36.82
N ILE A 592 13.39 35.09 -36.90
CA ILE A 592 14.06 36.35 -36.56
C ILE A 592 14.60 36.97 -37.85
N LEU A 593 14.13 38.16 -38.18
CA LEU A 593 14.68 38.97 -39.26
C LEU A 593 15.64 39.99 -38.64
N ARG A 594 16.94 39.85 -38.91
CA ARG A 594 17.95 40.81 -38.47
C ARG A 594 18.30 41.75 -39.62
N SER A 595 18.04 43.03 -39.41
CA SER A 595 18.32 44.09 -40.37
C SER A 595 19.83 44.32 -40.55
N PRO A 596 20.26 45.00 -41.62
CA PRO A 596 21.68 45.34 -41.85
C PRO A 596 22.35 46.13 -40.71
N ARG A 597 21.56 46.85 -39.90
CA ARG A 597 22.03 47.62 -38.73
C ARG A 597 21.93 46.83 -37.41
N GLY A 598 21.65 45.52 -37.47
CA GLY A 598 21.56 44.65 -36.30
C GLY A 598 20.21 44.63 -35.57
N LYS A 599 19.23 45.49 -35.92
CA LYS A 599 17.89 45.45 -35.33
C LYS A 599 17.16 44.15 -35.71
N GLU A 600 16.59 43.47 -34.72
CA GLU A 600 15.88 42.20 -34.88
C GLU A 600 14.35 42.35 -34.84
N TYR A 601 13.65 41.56 -35.66
CA TYR A 601 12.19 41.43 -35.66
C TYR A 601 11.83 39.96 -35.49
N ARG A 602 11.08 39.63 -34.45
CA ARG A 602 10.72 38.26 -34.08
C ARG A 602 9.28 37.95 -34.46
N TYR A 603 9.08 36.82 -35.14
CA TYR A 603 7.78 36.30 -35.55
C TYR A 603 7.64 34.85 -35.11
N THR A 604 6.41 34.37 -34.95
CA THR A 604 6.12 32.97 -34.64
C THR A 604 5.11 32.43 -35.65
N VAL A 605 5.40 31.27 -36.23
CA VAL A 605 4.49 30.54 -37.12
C VAL A 605 4.27 29.12 -36.61
N LYS A 606 3.18 28.50 -37.03
CA LYS A 606 2.84 27.11 -36.68
C LYS A 606 3.18 26.17 -37.82
N THR A 607 3.62 24.96 -37.49
CA THR A 607 3.84 23.90 -38.48
C THR A 607 2.54 23.16 -38.84
N PHE A 608 2.46 22.72 -40.09
CA PHE A 608 1.49 21.73 -40.58
C PHE A 608 2.24 20.68 -41.40
N ASP A 609 2.20 19.43 -40.94
CA ASP A 609 3.02 18.30 -41.39
C ASP A 609 4.53 18.63 -41.44
N GLY A 610 5.00 19.34 -40.41
CA GLY A 610 6.36 19.88 -40.32
C GLY A 610 6.61 21.13 -41.18
N ASN A 611 5.78 21.44 -42.18
CA ASN A 611 5.99 22.60 -43.04
C ASN A 611 5.58 23.90 -42.34
N TYR A 612 6.32 24.97 -42.60
CA TYR A 612 5.97 26.32 -42.15
C TYR A 612 6.27 27.35 -43.24
N SER A 613 5.55 28.47 -43.20
CA SER A 613 5.77 29.60 -44.10
C SER A 613 5.45 30.93 -43.42
N PHE A 614 6.17 31.98 -43.80
CA PHE A 614 6.00 33.34 -43.32
C PHE A 614 6.23 34.33 -44.46
N ILE A 615 5.40 35.36 -44.56
CA ILE A 615 5.53 36.40 -45.57
C ILE A 615 6.27 37.60 -44.96
N PHE A 616 7.46 37.88 -45.46
CA PHE A 616 8.21 39.07 -45.14
C PHE A 616 7.84 40.22 -46.10
N ASP A 617 7.09 41.19 -45.59
CA ASP A 617 6.81 42.45 -46.28
C ASP A 617 7.98 43.43 -46.15
N THR A 618 8.57 43.77 -47.30
CA THR A 618 9.77 44.62 -47.38
C THR A 618 9.48 46.11 -47.55
N GLY A 619 8.21 46.52 -47.71
CA GLY A 619 7.85 47.89 -48.11
C GLY A 619 8.28 49.00 -47.14
N ARG A 620 8.49 48.68 -45.86
CA ARG A 620 9.00 49.62 -44.83
C ARG A 620 10.39 49.25 -44.32
N ARG A 621 11.15 48.51 -45.12
CA ARG A 621 12.44 47.94 -44.73
C ARG A 621 13.56 48.64 -45.48
N ARG A 622 14.71 48.75 -44.82
CA ARG A 622 15.91 49.35 -45.42
C ARG A 622 16.60 48.35 -46.34
N ALA A 623 17.12 48.83 -47.47
CA ALA A 623 18.01 48.07 -48.32
C ALA A 623 19.28 47.59 -47.58
N GLY A 624 19.85 46.48 -48.06
CA GLY A 624 21.02 45.82 -47.51
C GLY A 624 20.83 44.32 -47.29
N LYS A 625 21.81 43.69 -46.62
CA LYS A 625 21.79 42.25 -46.29
C LYS A 625 20.98 42.00 -45.02
N TRP A 626 19.88 41.27 -45.15
CA TRP A 626 19.04 40.81 -44.05
C TRP A 626 19.39 39.36 -43.71
N LEU A 627 19.71 39.09 -42.44
CA LEU A 627 19.92 37.73 -41.96
C LEU A 627 18.59 37.20 -41.40
N ILE A 628 18.09 36.12 -41.98
CA ILE A 628 16.86 35.46 -41.58
C ILE A 628 17.24 34.20 -40.83
N ILE A 629 16.89 34.14 -39.55
CA ILE A 629 17.17 33.01 -38.67
C ILE A 629 15.85 32.33 -38.33
N VAL A 630 15.80 31.01 -38.47
CA VAL A 630 14.64 30.22 -38.05
C VAL A 630 15.07 29.26 -36.95
N MET A 631 14.25 29.15 -35.90
CA MET A 631 14.54 28.37 -34.70
C MET A 631 13.30 27.62 -34.22
N TRP A 632 13.51 26.40 -33.74
CA TRP A 632 12.53 25.65 -32.96
C TRP A 632 13.16 25.25 -31.62
N SER A 633 12.41 25.42 -30.52
CA SER A 633 12.90 25.23 -29.16
C SER A 633 13.03 23.76 -28.73
N GLY A 634 12.64 22.81 -29.59
CA GLY A 634 12.51 21.40 -29.22
C GLY A 634 11.26 21.19 -28.36
N GLY A 635 10.26 20.50 -28.89
CA GLY A 635 8.97 20.31 -28.24
C GLY A 635 9.04 19.44 -26.98
N GLU A 636 8.10 19.65 -26.04
CA GLU A 636 7.85 18.79 -24.87
C GLU A 636 6.35 18.42 -24.84
N ARG A 637 6.00 17.31 -25.48
CA ARG A 637 4.61 16.81 -25.56
C ARG A 637 4.57 15.34 -25.11
N ASP A 638 4.10 14.45 -25.98
CA ASP A 638 4.30 13.00 -25.91
C ASP A 638 5.74 12.58 -26.30
N TYR A 639 6.58 13.55 -26.67
CA TYR A 639 8.00 13.42 -27.03
C TYR A 639 8.85 14.56 -26.45
N VAL A 640 10.17 14.39 -26.49
CA VAL A 640 11.15 15.45 -26.26
C VAL A 640 12.22 15.46 -27.36
N TYR A 641 12.35 16.58 -28.07
CA TYR A 641 13.36 16.78 -29.12
C TYR A 641 14.33 17.91 -28.76
N LYS A 642 15.55 17.83 -29.29
CA LYS A 642 16.53 18.93 -29.22
C LYS A 642 16.02 20.15 -29.96
N SER A 643 16.49 21.34 -29.55
CA SER A 643 16.28 22.56 -30.33
C SER A 643 17.10 22.54 -31.62
N CYS A 644 16.60 23.17 -32.68
CA CYS A 644 17.31 23.30 -33.95
C CYS A 644 17.19 24.73 -34.51
N ARG A 645 18.22 25.16 -35.24
CA ARG A 645 18.33 26.51 -35.81
C ARG A 645 18.94 26.43 -37.20
N ASN A 646 18.45 27.27 -38.10
CA ASN A 646 19.03 27.48 -39.42
C ASN A 646 18.95 28.96 -39.83
N GLN A 647 19.71 29.38 -40.83
CA GLN A 647 19.71 30.78 -41.27
C GLN A 647 20.01 30.93 -42.76
N ILE A 648 19.49 31.99 -43.37
CA ILE A 648 19.73 32.37 -44.76
C ILE A 648 19.81 33.89 -44.89
N THR A 649 20.50 34.39 -45.91
CA THR A 649 20.63 35.84 -46.14
C THR A 649 19.76 36.26 -47.33
N LEU A 650 18.96 37.31 -47.15
CA LEU A 650 18.23 38.00 -48.21
C LEU A 650 18.93 39.32 -48.53
N LYS A 651 19.18 39.59 -49.80
CA LYS A 651 19.70 40.89 -50.26
C LYS A 651 18.56 41.77 -50.75
N LEU A 652 18.28 42.85 -50.02
CA LEU A 652 17.23 43.81 -50.36
C LEU A 652 17.84 45.03 -51.09
N LYS A 653 17.41 45.31 -52.30
CA LYS A 653 17.82 46.45 -53.13
C LYS A 653 16.83 47.60 -52.98
N GLU A 654 17.30 48.83 -53.17
CA GLU A 654 16.43 50.01 -53.21
C GLU A 654 15.49 49.96 -54.42
N ASN A 655 14.31 50.56 -54.26
CA ASN A 655 13.34 50.65 -55.33
C ASN A 655 13.59 51.92 -56.13
N ILE A 656 14.42 51.79 -57.17
CA ILE A 656 14.89 52.89 -58.02
C ILE A 656 13.73 53.64 -58.70
N LEU A 657 12.59 52.98 -58.93
CA LEU A 657 11.40 53.61 -59.53
C LEU A 657 10.78 54.67 -58.62
N ILE A 658 10.78 54.46 -57.29
CA ILE A 658 10.22 55.42 -56.33
C ILE A 658 11.15 56.63 -56.17
N GLU A 659 12.47 56.42 -56.14
CA GLU A 659 13.43 57.54 -56.12
C GLU A 659 13.34 58.38 -57.40
N ASN A 660 13.23 57.74 -58.56
CA ASN A 660 13.08 58.44 -59.82
C ASN A 660 11.75 59.17 -59.94
N LEU A 661 10.65 58.64 -59.40
CA LEU A 661 9.34 59.33 -59.34
C LEU A 661 9.37 60.52 -58.37
N LEU A 662 10.05 60.41 -57.23
CA LEU A 662 10.28 61.53 -56.31
C LEU A 662 11.16 62.61 -56.97
N PHE A 663 12.26 62.22 -57.62
CA PHE A 663 13.11 63.15 -58.37
C PHE A 663 12.35 63.82 -59.51
N LEU A 664 11.51 63.08 -60.25
CA LEU A 664 10.64 63.60 -61.30
C LEU A 664 9.60 64.59 -60.73
N ALA A 665 8.96 64.25 -59.61
CA ALA A 665 8.02 65.15 -58.94
C ALA A 665 8.70 66.44 -58.44
N ILE A 666 9.91 66.34 -57.88
CA ILE A 666 10.73 67.48 -57.46
C ILE A 666 11.16 68.32 -58.67
N THR A 667 11.60 67.70 -59.77
CA THR A 667 11.98 68.45 -60.99
C THR A 667 10.79 69.13 -61.64
N ILE A 668 9.62 68.49 -61.69
CA ILE A 668 8.37 69.11 -62.16
C ILE A 668 8.01 70.31 -61.27
N MET A 669 8.12 70.16 -59.95
CA MET A 669 7.85 71.25 -58.99
C MET A 669 8.83 72.43 -59.17
N VAL A 670 10.13 72.16 -59.32
CA VAL A 670 11.15 73.20 -59.57
C VAL A 670 10.93 73.88 -60.92
N ALA A 671 10.61 73.12 -61.98
CA ALA A 671 10.29 73.68 -63.29
C ALA A 671 9.06 74.60 -63.22
N ALA A 672 8.01 74.22 -62.49
CA ALA A 672 6.83 75.05 -62.28
C ALA A 672 7.15 76.37 -61.54
N ILE A 673 8.05 76.33 -60.54
CA ILE A 673 8.53 77.52 -59.83
C ILE A 673 9.32 78.44 -60.77
N VAL A 674 10.24 77.88 -61.57
CA VAL A 674 11.05 78.65 -62.53
C VAL A 674 10.18 79.30 -63.61
N ILE A 675 9.21 78.57 -64.16
CA ILE A 675 8.24 79.10 -65.13
C ILE A 675 7.42 80.23 -64.51
N SER A 676 6.97 80.08 -63.26
CA SER A 676 6.24 81.13 -62.54
C SER A 676 7.10 82.39 -62.36
N ILE A 677 8.38 82.25 -62.01
CA ILE A 677 9.33 83.36 -61.91
C ILE A 677 9.58 84.03 -63.27
N LEU A 678 9.72 83.24 -64.34
CA LEU A 678 9.88 83.74 -65.70
C LEU A 678 8.65 84.50 -66.20
N ILE A 679 7.44 84.01 -65.90
CA ILE A 679 6.18 84.71 -66.19
C ILE A 679 6.13 86.03 -65.42
N ILE A 680 6.52 86.06 -64.14
CA ILE A 680 6.60 87.29 -63.35
C ILE A 680 7.63 88.27 -63.92
N LEU A 681 8.81 87.79 -64.33
CA LEU A 681 9.85 88.63 -64.93
C LEU A 681 9.46 89.14 -66.32
N LEU A 682 8.81 88.33 -67.15
CA LEU A 682 8.28 88.75 -68.45
C LEU A 682 7.13 89.75 -68.27
N TYR A 683 6.28 89.57 -67.26
CA TYR A 683 5.25 90.54 -66.90
C TYR A 683 5.88 91.88 -66.44
N ARG A 684 6.94 91.82 -65.63
CA ARG A 684 7.73 93.01 -65.21
C ARG A 684 8.39 93.71 -66.40
N ARG A 685 9.05 92.96 -67.28
CA ARG A 685 9.75 93.49 -68.47
C ARG A 685 8.77 94.05 -69.51
N ARG A 686 7.57 93.47 -69.62
CA ARG A 686 6.48 94.00 -70.47
C ARG A 686 5.87 95.26 -69.87
N ARG A 687 5.81 95.37 -68.54
CA ARG A 687 5.43 96.61 -67.83
C ARG A 687 6.48 97.71 -68.00
N GLU A 688 7.77 97.41 -67.87
CA GLU A 688 8.86 98.36 -68.12
C GLU A 688 8.88 98.84 -69.59
N ARG A 689 8.65 97.94 -70.57
CA ARG A 689 8.51 98.33 -71.98
C ARG A 689 7.22 99.10 -72.30
N TYR A 690 6.17 98.96 -71.49
CA TYR A 690 4.95 99.77 -71.60
C TYR A 690 5.18 101.20 -71.05
N GLU A 691 6.01 101.36 -70.01
CA GLU A 691 6.35 102.68 -69.46
C GLU A 691 7.39 103.44 -70.31
N GLU A 692 8.27 102.76 -71.06
CA GLU A 692 9.23 103.39 -71.99
C GLU A 692 8.60 103.87 -73.31
N ILE A 693 7.44 103.35 -73.72
CA ILE A 693 6.81 103.64 -75.02
C ILE A 693 5.66 104.67 -74.93
N TYR A 694 5.12 104.98 -73.74
CA TYR A 694 3.92 105.82 -73.60
C TYR A 694 4.01 107.02 -72.64
N LEU A 695 5.18 107.38 -72.12
CA LEU A 695 5.37 108.64 -71.36
C LEU A 695 6.56 109.46 -71.88
N SER A 696 6.40 109.99 -73.09
CA SER A 696 7.08 111.17 -73.65
C SER A 696 6.08 111.82 -74.63
N PRO A 697 5.62 113.06 -74.38
CA PRO A 697 6.21 114.25 -75.03
C PRO A 697 6.23 115.53 -74.15
N ILE A 698 7.29 116.36 -74.23
CA ILE A 698 7.45 117.62 -75.01
C ILE A 698 6.64 118.83 -74.48
N SER A 699 7.38 119.96 -74.39
CA SER A 699 7.01 121.38 -74.14
C SER A 699 6.68 121.79 -72.71
#